data_AF-A0A8J4YXW3-F1
#
_entry.id   AF-A0A8J4YXW3-F1
#
_cell.length_a   1.000
_cell.length_b   1.000
_cell.length_c   1.000
_cell.angle_alpha   90.00
_cell.angle_beta   90.00
_cell.angle_gamma   90.00
#
_symmetry.space_group_name_H-M   'P 1'
#
loop_
_entity.id
_entity.type
_entity.pdbx_description
1 polymer ?
#
loop_
_entity_poly.entity_id
_entity_poly.type
_entity_poly.pdbx_seq_one_letter_code
_entity_poly.pdbx_strand_id
1 'polypeptide(L)'
;MAATATNGNRSTAPPRQNWANENSPFFPLPLPALPGSPASQCSPCRATDKTHSGCLSTFFPVLPGLLTYLWTMASTSGEGDVPGQTVMRKKLSNPSDWKKNTAKRKRNAGDEYVGKGGKVIVKRKIGAPCNDGCFEKLGMDTVKAIHDSFWALGDFNIQNSFIQKYCVKGVVKRRRVQQRGDDAPYKRTCTRAYSLLCGGTNVNVCAMAFRNVLGVTSRRVYNAVDRVNPTGTPRHDRRGKHVPKHAMSLSRKNLVECHVKSFPTVSSHYTRAKSPLMRYLDTEMNMKKMFFLYKEWLFDNHKDEEPVLLSYYKKVVRGFRLGFKPPSTDTCSKCDRYEVSKKDASTEEEAQGIQAQWDEHLSFAKKGMKAMAYMEKDNDPDTRCICLDLQQTLPVPRLCTNVAYYKRKLWVYNLCIHNLKTKKNTFYVWDEMNAGRGSVEVATCIARWIDDELKEGSFTTLKVFSDNCGGQNKNINIILFYLRLIHSTTLQNISHTYLLPGHSYMACDRAFGHIEKYIRRVVNIYDLKGYVRAIQLCTTSRYHVIVLRNTDFLDVEVLQKSITHRKPKPPYSFQNARSFKLLSKFCEGYFICRDYTGQALGSVRLMKGQARYTRRMFDLSAVQLPQKYPKIRRLQPGKMQHLQQLLDFIPNVNQPYLQFIIRKQQELDNTEEDDSTQDEDEDHLEYDSDSEDIVDDPQPLQYEDNSVSEDESDDLHLTQE
;
A
#
# COMPACT_ATOMS: atom_id res chain seq x y z
N MET A 1 2.78 -9.26 68.84
CA MET A 1 2.80 -7.81 69.13
C MET A 1 2.98 -7.06 67.81
N ALA A 2 2.44 -5.84 67.69
CA ALA A 2 2.54 -5.04 66.46
C ALA A 2 3.49 -3.86 66.64
N ALA A 3 4.21 -3.47 65.59
CA ALA A 3 4.84 -2.16 65.45
C ALA A 3 5.13 -1.86 63.95
N THR A 4 4.73 -0.68 63.48
CA THR A 4 4.93 -0.18 62.11
C THR A 4 5.74 1.12 62.12
N ALA A 5 6.72 1.26 61.22
CA ALA A 5 7.23 2.53 60.65
C ALA A 5 8.23 2.18 59.51
N THR A 6 8.29 2.71 58.28
CA THR A 6 7.86 3.95 57.56
C THR A 6 8.95 5.03 57.37
N ASN A 7 9.03 5.54 56.13
CA ASN A 7 9.82 6.69 55.62
C ASN A 7 11.37 6.53 55.60
N GLY A 8 12.15 7.00 54.59
CA GLY A 8 11.84 7.35 53.19
C GLY A 8 12.20 8.79 52.76
N ASN A 9 13.18 8.99 51.85
CA ASN A 9 13.17 10.15 50.92
C ASN A 9 14.13 10.12 49.70
N ARG A 10 13.64 10.80 48.65
CA ARG A 10 14.20 11.36 47.39
C ARG A 10 15.71 11.36 47.06
N SER A 11 16.02 10.69 45.94
CA SER A 11 16.67 11.20 44.69
C SER A 11 17.61 12.43 44.69
N THR A 12 18.81 12.25 44.12
CA THR A 12 19.53 13.21 43.24
C THR A 12 20.28 12.45 42.13
N ALA A 13 20.80 13.14 41.10
CA ALA A 13 21.43 12.53 39.91
C ALA A 13 22.89 13.01 39.70
N PRO A 14 23.79 12.18 39.12
CA PRO A 14 25.21 12.53 38.91
C PRO A 14 25.45 13.38 37.63
N PRO A 15 26.57 14.13 37.56
CA PRO A 15 26.79 15.18 36.55
C PRO A 15 27.59 14.73 35.31
N ARG A 16 27.75 15.66 34.36
CA ARG A 16 28.74 15.59 33.26
C ARG A 16 30.04 16.28 33.67
N GLN A 17 31.17 15.83 33.12
CA GLN A 17 32.41 16.60 33.06
C GLN A 17 32.98 16.61 31.63
N ASN A 18 33.64 17.71 31.28
CA ASN A 18 34.46 17.86 30.08
C ASN A 18 35.92 17.98 30.53
N TRP A 19 36.86 17.44 29.76
CA TRP A 19 38.26 17.88 29.71
C TRP A 19 38.76 17.84 28.26
N ALA A 20 39.78 18.63 27.95
CA ALA A 20 40.32 18.77 26.60
C ALA A 20 41.82 19.08 26.65
N ASN A 21 42.56 18.53 25.67
CA ASN A 21 43.99 18.74 25.38
C ASN A 21 44.95 18.25 26.49
N GLU A 22 46.23 17.93 26.24
CA GLU A 22 47.16 18.40 25.20
C GLU A 22 48.03 17.29 24.54
N ASN A 23 48.85 17.75 23.58
CA ASN A 23 50.07 17.18 22.98
C ASN A 23 50.00 16.66 21.53
N SER A 24 50.95 17.18 20.74
CA SER A 24 51.37 16.79 19.38
C SER A 24 52.85 16.32 19.45
N PRO A 25 53.58 15.95 18.36
CA PRO A 25 54.19 16.95 17.45
C PRO A 25 54.48 16.47 15.99
N PHE A 26 55.16 17.33 15.19
CA PHE A 26 55.74 17.16 13.83
C PHE A 26 54.74 16.97 12.64
N PHE A 27 54.67 17.79 11.58
CA PHE A 27 55.62 18.41 10.59
C PHE A 27 55.57 17.66 9.21
N PRO A 28 55.85 18.30 8.04
CA PRO A 28 54.92 18.27 6.89
C PRO A 28 55.60 18.09 5.50
N LEU A 29 55.00 18.67 4.43
CA LEU A 29 55.44 18.83 3.02
C LEU A 29 54.89 17.79 2.00
N PRO A 30 54.80 18.11 0.68
CA PRO A 30 54.65 19.42 0.02
C PRO A 30 53.51 19.47 -1.05
N LEU A 31 53.27 20.67 -1.60
CA LEU A 31 52.52 20.89 -2.85
C LEU A 31 53.41 20.65 -4.09
N PRO A 32 52.87 20.11 -5.20
CA PRO A 32 53.45 20.28 -6.54
C PRO A 32 52.85 21.49 -7.27
N ALA A 33 53.65 22.17 -8.09
CA ALA A 33 53.24 23.29 -8.93
C ALA A 33 53.12 22.90 -10.42
N LEU A 34 52.55 23.79 -11.23
CA LEU A 34 52.40 23.63 -12.68
C LEU A 34 53.74 23.71 -13.43
N PRO A 35 53.88 22.94 -14.50
CA PRO A 35 54.15 23.48 -15.84
C PRO A 35 52.93 23.26 -16.75
N GLY A 36 52.76 23.92 -17.90
CA GLY A 36 53.66 24.83 -18.60
C GLY A 36 53.56 24.57 -20.11
N SER A 37 52.75 25.35 -20.82
CA SER A 37 52.45 25.12 -22.24
C SER A 37 53.57 25.62 -23.17
N PRO A 38 53.78 24.95 -24.30
CA PRO A 38 54.11 25.60 -25.58
C PRO A 38 52.89 25.61 -26.52
N ALA A 39 52.86 26.54 -27.46
CA ALA A 39 51.81 26.65 -28.48
C ALA A 39 52.41 26.85 -29.88
N SER A 40 51.82 26.25 -30.90
CA SER A 40 52.10 26.59 -32.31
C SER A 40 51.08 25.99 -33.29
N GLN A 41 50.52 26.87 -34.15
CA GLN A 41 50.18 26.66 -35.58
C GLN A 41 49.20 25.51 -35.95
N CYS A 42 48.06 25.64 -36.66
CA CYS A 42 47.51 26.56 -37.69
C CYS A 42 47.41 25.92 -39.10
N SER A 43 46.26 25.30 -39.41
CA SER A 43 45.52 25.38 -40.70
C SER A 43 46.12 24.79 -42.01
N PRO A 44 45.35 24.67 -43.14
CA PRO A 44 43.89 24.50 -43.37
C PRO A 44 43.54 23.41 -44.46
N CYS A 45 42.32 23.50 -45.05
CA CYS A 45 41.83 22.88 -46.31
C CYS A 45 41.39 21.39 -46.27
N ARG A 46 40.45 20.87 -47.08
CA ARG A 46 39.32 21.37 -47.96
C ARG A 46 38.37 20.14 -48.08
N ALA A 47 37.03 20.17 -48.10
CA ALA A 47 35.99 21.04 -48.69
C ALA A 47 35.63 20.79 -50.17
N THR A 48 34.60 19.96 -50.39
CA THR A 48 33.62 19.90 -51.52
C THR A 48 32.34 19.20 -50.97
N ASP A 49 31.13 19.78 -50.99
CA ASP A 49 30.20 20.02 -52.12
C ASP A 49 29.60 18.71 -52.70
N LYS A 50 28.31 18.55 -53.07
CA LYS A 50 27.08 19.37 -53.21
C LYS A 50 25.88 18.39 -53.37
N THR A 51 24.57 18.59 -53.10
CA THR A 51 23.70 19.67 -52.55
C THR A 51 22.40 19.02 -51.97
N HIS A 52 21.13 19.49 -51.87
CA HIS A 52 20.35 20.63 -52.41
C HIS A 52 19.08 20.97 -51.54
N SER A 53 18.03 21.52 -52.16
CA SER A 53 16.68 21.96 -51.71
C SER A 53 15.76 20.93 -51.01
N GLY A 54 14.72 21.32 -50.25
CA GLY A 54 14.21 22.67 -50.00
C GLY A 54 12.99 22.73 -49.06
N CYS A 55 12.48 23.93 -48.79
CA CYS A 55 11.43 24.21 -47.80
C CYS A 55 10.00 24.14 -48.37
N LEU A 56 9.04 23.63 -47.59
CA LEU A 56 7.64 24.07 -47.66
C LEU A 56 6.95 23.91 -46.30
N SER A 57 6.00 24.80 -46.01
CA SER A 57 5.33 24.90 -44.70
C SER A 57 3.81 24.83 -44.82
N THR A 58 3.15 24.06 -43.96
CA THR A 58 1.70 24.10 -43.77
C THR A 58 1.34 24.21 -42.28
N PHE A 59 0.54 25.21 -41.95
CA PHE A 59 -0.16 25.31 -40.66
C PHE A 59 -1.38 24.37 -40.65
N PHE A 60 -1.86 23.99 -39.47
CA PHE A 60 -3.21 24.29 -38.94
C PHE A 60 -3.22 23.96 -37.41
N PRO A 61 -4.18 24.45 -36.58
CA PRO A 61 -3.92 24.74 -35.17
C PRO A 61 -4.41 23.69 -34.16
N VAL A 62 -3.83 23.74 -32.95
CA VAL A 62 -4.26 22.94 -31.78
C VAL A 62 -5.44 23.60 -31.05
N LEU A 63 -6.52 22.84 -30.83
CA LEU A 63 -7.66 23.21 -29.99
C LEU A 63 -7.51 22.66 -28.55
N PRO A 64 -7.43 23.51 -27.50
CA PRO A 64 -7.33 23.06 -26.11
C PRO A 64 -8.72 23.01 -25.44
N GLY A 65 -9.39 21.85 -25.49
CA GLY A 65 -10.78 21.70 -25.04
C GLY A 65 -11.11 20.42 -24.26
N LEU A 66 -10.38 20.11 -23.18
CA LEU A 66 -10.62 18.88 -22.39
C LEU A 66 -10.15 19.00 -20.92
N LEU A 67 -10.72 19.94 -20.14
CA LEU A 67 -10.29 20.18 -18.74
C LEU A 67 -11.38 20.72 -17.79
N THR A 68 -12.65 20.42 -18.04
CA THR A 68 -13.81 21.06 -17.37
C THR A 68 -14.87 20.11 -16.81
N TYR A 69 -14.57 18.81 -16.65
CA TYR A 69 -15.56 17.78 -16.26
C TYR A 69 -15.29 17.05 -14.92
N LEU A 70 -14.43 17.59 -14.05
CA LEU A 70 -14.04 16.97 -12.76
C LEU A 70 -14.04 17.97 -11.58
N TRP A 71 -15.06 18.84 -11.49
CA TRP A 71 -15.15 19.80 -10.37
C TRP A 71 -16.59 20.17 -9.92
N THR A 72 -17.51 19.21 -9.98
CA THR A 72 -18.89 19.34 -9.45
C THR A 72 -19.26 18.05 -8.71
N MET A 73 -20.23 18.11 -7.78
CA MET A 73 -20.64 17.03 -6.84
C MET A 73 -19.67 16.74 -5.67
N ALA A 74 -19.61 17.66 -4.70
CA ALA A 74 -19.00 17.42 -3.37
C ALA A 74 -19.46 18.42 -2.29
N SER A 75 -20.76 18.60 -2.07
CA SER A 75 -21.31 19.51 -1.04
C SER A 75 -22.70 19.12 -0.52
N THR A 76 -22.76 18.15 0.40
CA THR A 76 -23.84 18.01 1.40
C THR A 76 -23.20 17.66 2.74
N SER A 77 -23.87 17.97 3.85
CA SER A 77 -23.30 17.98 5.19
C SER A 77 -24.22 17.33 6.21
N GLY A 78 -23.66 16.50 7.09
CA GLY A 78 -24.28 15.99 8.31
C GLY A 78 -23.20 15.83 9.38
N GLU A 79 -23.54 16.15 10.64
CA GLU A 79 -22.62 16.11 11.78
C GLU A 79 -22.97 14.95 12.71
N GLY A 80 -21.96 14.36 13.38
CA GLY A 80 -22.13 13.23 14.30
C GLY A 80 -20.78 12.61 14.69
N ASP A 81 -20.28 12.96 15.87
CA ASP A 81 -18.95 12.55 16.36
C ASP A 81 -19.00 11.36 17.33
N VAL A 82 -18.20 10.31 17.07
CA VAL A 82 -17.73 9.34 18.07
C VAL A 82 -16.24 9.02 17.78
N PRO A 83 -15.32 9.12 18.76
CA PRO A 83 -13.89 9.23 18.47
C PRO A 83 -13.16 7.89 18.27
N GLY A 84 -13.32 7.28 17.09
CA GLY A 84 -12.34 6.30 16.58
C GLY A 84 -11.03 6.99 16.15
N GLN A 85 -9.86 6.41 16.47
CA GLN A 85 -8.55 6.98 16.08
C GLN A 85 -8.33 6.96 14.56
N THR A 86 -8.86 7.96 13.86
CA THR A 86 -8.65 8.15 12.43
C THR A 86 -7.20 8.54 12.15
N VAL A 87 -6.46 7.61 11.53
CA VAL A 87 -5.10 7.87 11.01
C VAL A 87 -5.19 9.01 9.99
N MET A 88 -4.83 10.23 10.40
CA MET A 88 -5.05 11.44 9.61
C MET A 88 -4.45 11.33 8.20
N ARG A 89 -5.34 11.09 7.23
CA ARG A 89 -5.03 11.11 5.80
C ARG A 89 -4.47 12.49 5.49
N LYS A 90 -3.17 12.57 5.16
CA LYS A 90 -2.43 13.84 5.02
C LYS A 90 -3.11 14.71 3.96
N LYS A 91 -3.90 15.70 4.40
CA LYS A 91 -4.73 16.54 3.52
C LYS A 91 -3.88 17.09 2.37
N LEU A 92 -4.32 16.86 1.14
CA LEU A 92 -3.78 17.58 -0.01
C LEU A 92 -4.07 19.07 0.20
N SER A 93 -3.09 19.92 -0.14
CA SER A 93 -3.23 21.37 0.06
C SER A 93 -4.23 21.95 -0.94
N ASN A 94 -5.47 22.20 -0.51
CA ASN A 94 -6.46 22.89 -1.33
C ASN A 94 -6.11 24.39 -1.48
N PRO A 95 -5.80 24.90 -2.69
CA PRO A 95 -5.44 26.30 -2.87
C PRO A 95 -6.62 27.27 -2.79
N SER A 96 -7.89 26.82 -2.91
CA SER A 96 -9.06 27.72 -2.81
C SER A 96 -9.23 28.34 -1.42
N ASP A 97 -8.76 27.63 -0.40
CA ASP A 97 -9.07 27.90 1.02
C ASP A 97 -7.93 28.65 1.72
N TRP A 98 -6.76 28.75 1.06
CA TRP A 98 -5.65 29.59 1.51
C TRP A 98 -6.16 31.00 1.82
N LYS A 99 -5.94 31.50 3.05
CA LYS A 99 -6.45 32.81 3.52
C LYS A 99 -6.28 33.95 2.51
N LYS A 100 -5.16 33.98 1.77
CA LYS A 100 -4.85 34.92 0.68
C LYS A 100 -5.81 34.84 -0.52
N ASN A 101 -6.23 33.64 -0.92
CA ASN A 101 -7.10 33.38 -2.05
C ASN A 101 -8.57 33.60 -1.66
N THR A 102 -8.99 33.14 -0.47
CA THR A 102 -10.30 33.45 0.12
C THR A 102 -10.50 34.97 0.24
N ALA A 103 -9.50 35.70 0.76
CA ALA A 103 -9.54 37.16 0.83
C ALA A 103 -9.48 37.86 -0.55
N LYS A 104 -8.91 37.24 -1.58
CA LYS A 104 -9.00 37.73 -2.97
C LYS A 104 -10.42 37.57 -3.50
N ARG A 105 -11.05 36.41 -3.29
CA ARG A 105 -12.43 36.11 -3.70
C ARG A 105 -13.42 37.09 -3.07
N LYS A 106 -13.43 37.18 -1.74
CA LYS A 106 -14.27 38.13 -1.00
C LYS A 106 -14.06 39.59 -1.43
N ARG A 107 -12.80 40.04 -1.60
CA ARG A 107 -12.50 41.39 -2.11
C ARG A 107 -13.15 41.69 -3.46
N ASN A 108 -13.11 40.74 -4.40
CA ASN A 108 -13.67 40.95 -5.73
C ASN A 108 -15.21 40.91 -5.72
N ALA A 109 -15.80 40.08 -4.85
CA ALA A 109 -17.25 40.01 -4.59
C ALA A 109 -17.78 41.18 -3.73
N GLY A 110 -16.92 42.11 -3.32
CA GLY A 110 -17.27 43.24 -2.47
C GLY A 110 -17.52 42.90 -0.99
N ASP A 111 -17.48 41.62 -0.61
CA ASP A 111 -17.70 41.14 0.75
C ASP A 111 -16.62 41.57 1.75
N GLU A 112 -16.94 41.43 3.04
CA GLU A 112 -16.00 41.70 4.12
C GLU A 112 -14.83 40.69 4.16
N TYR A 113 -13.60 41.20 4.31
CA TYR A 113 -12.41 40.37 4.45
C TYR A 113 -11.30 41.00 5.29
N VAL A 114 -10.48 40.16 5.88
CA VAL A 114 -9.27 40.57 6.61
C VAL A 114 -8.12 40.85 5.62
N GLY A 115 -7.56 42.04 5.67
CA GLY A 115 -6.43 42.48 4.86
C GLY A 115 -5.07 41.90 5.32
N LYS A 116 -3.99 42.31 4.64
CA LYS A 116 -2.64 42.15 5.22
C LYS A 116 -2.55 43.02 6.47
N GLY A 117 -1.99 42.48 7.56
CA GLY A 117 -1.87 43.20 8.84
C GLY A 117 -3.17 43.26 9.67
N GLY A 118 -4.04 42.25 9.57
CA GLY A 118 -5.20 42.07 10.46
C GLY A 118 -6.38 43.03 10.26
N LYS A 119 -6.20 44.16 9.57
CA LYS A 119 -7.27 45.13 9.32
C LYS A 119 -8.46 44.53 8.59
N VAL A 120 -9.62 44.51 9.23
CA VAL A 120 -10.92 44.19 8.61
C VAL A 120 -11.28 45.25 7.58
N ILE A 121 -11.78 44.82 6.42
CA ILE A 121 -12.27 45.69 5.34
C ILE A 121 -13.72 45.29 5.10
N VAL A 122 -14.63 46.13 5.57
CA VAL A 122 -16.09 45.91 5.55
C VAL A 122 -16.66 45.71 4.15
N LYS A 123 -17.83 45.05 4.08
CA LYS A 123 -18.59 44.84 2.85
C LYS A 123 -18.90 46.17 2.14
N ARG A 124 -18.82 46.16 0.81
CA ARG A 124 -19.20 47.27 -0.08
C ARG A 124 -20.68 47.59 0.09
N LYS A 125 -20.97 48.89 0.16
CA LYS A 125 -22.32 49.45 0.24
C LYS A 125 -22.43 50.60 -0.76
N ILE A 126 -23.65 50.86 -1.20
CA ILE A 126 -24.01 52.05 -1.97
C ILE A 126 -23.71 53.29 -1.11
N GLY A 127 -23.07 54.28 -1.70
CA GLY A 127 -22.78 55.57 -1.04
C GLY A 127 -23.99 56.50 -1.03
N ALA A 128 -23.89 57.61 -0.30
CA ALA A 128 -24.97 58.60 -0.20
C ALA A 128 -25.46 59.12 -1.57
N PRO A 129 -26.73 59.58 -1.68
CA PRO A 129 -27.24 60.27 -2.85
C PRO A 129 -26.37 61.46 -3.29
N CYS A 130 -26.57 61.91 -4.53
CA CYS A 130 -25.90 63.10 -5.06
C CYS A 130 -26.87 64.28 -5.24
N ASN A 131 -26.35 65.48 -5.07
CA ASN A 131 -27.07 66.75 -5.22
C ASN A 131 -27.64 66.96 -6.65
N ASP A 132 -27.17 66.21 -7.65
CA ASP A 132 -27.60 66.32 -9.06
C ASP A 132 -28.89 65.51 -9.41
N GLY A 133 -29.56 64.93 -8.40
CA GLY A 133 -30.78 64.13 -8.56
C GLY A 133 -30.61 62.80 -9.32
N CYS A 134 -29.38 62.29 -9.48
CA CYS A 134 -29.13 61.09 -10.29
C CYS A 134 -29.65 59.79 -9.64
N PHE A 135 -29.97 59.76 -8.35
CA PHE A 135 -30.54 58.59 -7.69
C PHE A 135 -32.04 58.48 -7.98
N GLU A 136 -32.77 59.59 -7.90
CA GLU A 136 -34.18 59.68 -8.33
C GLU A 136 -34.34 59.29 -9.80
N LYS A 137 -33.48 59.82 -10.68
CA LYS A 137 -33.47 59.55 -12.13
C LYS A 137 -33.15 58.10 -12.52
N LEU A 138 -32.69 57.27 -11.58
CA LEU A 138 -32.43 55.85 -11.78
C LEU A 138 -33.46 54.96 -11.05
N GLY A 139 -34.05 55.42 -9.95
CA GLY A 139 -34.78 54.57 -9.02
C GLY A 139 -33.85 53.77 -8.10
N MET A 140 -34.23 53.64 -6.82
CA MET A 140 -33.40 52.97 -5.81
C MET A 140 -33.22 51.47 -6.11
N ASP A 141 -34.22 50.81 -6.67
CA ASP A 141 -34.15 49.38 -7.03
C ASP A 141 -33.19 49.13 -8.19
N THR A 142 -33.17 50.00 -9.20
CA THR A 142 -32.18 49.93 -10.29
C THR A 142 -30.77 50.23 -9.77
N VAL A 143 -30.60 51.22 -8.89
CA VAL A 143 -29.33 51.49 -8.21
C VAL A 143 -28.82 50.26 -7.43
N LYS A 144 -29.71 49.58 -6.70
CA LYS A 144 -29.40 48.34 -5.98
C LYS A 144 -29.04 47.19 -6.93
N ALA A 145 -29.85 46.96 -7.97
CA ALA A 145 -29.60 45.94 -8.98
C ALA A 145 -28.25 46.16 -9.70
N ILE A 146 -27.88 47.40 -10.02
CA ILE A 146 -26.58 47.76 -10.61
C ILE A 146 -25.43 47.46 -9.63
N HIS A 147 -25.55 47.88 -8.36
CA HIS A 147 -24.53 47.62 -7.34
C HIS A 147 -24.28 46.12 -7.17
N ASP A 148 -25.34 45.37 -6.94
CA ASP A 148 -25.26 43.95 -6.59
C ASP A 148 -24.79 43.13 -7.81
N SER A 149 -25.27 43.45 -9.02
CA SER A 149 -24.77 42.85 -10.27
C SER A 149 -23.28 43.13 -10.50
N PHE A 150 -22.81 44.36 -10.25
CA PHE A 150 -21.40 44.73 -10.44
C PHE A 150 -20.44 43.98 -9.49
N TRP A 151 -20.86 43.75 -8.25
CA TRP A 151 -20.06 42.97 -7.29
C TRP A 151 -20.20 41.46 -7.52
N ALA A 152 -21.34 40.96 -7.96
CA ALA A 152 -21.55 39.57 -8.36
C ALA A 152 -20.62 39.10 -9.50
N LEU A 153 -20.10 40.01 -10.34
CA LEU A 153 -19.12 39.72 -11.41
C LEU A 153 -17.87 38.95 -10.92
N GLY A 154 -17.50 39.04 -9.64
CA GLY A 154 -16.47 38.20 -9.00
C GLY A 154 -15.02 38.37 -9.49
N ASP A 155 -14.78 39.04 -10.63
CA ASP A 155 -13.45 39.30 -11.18
C ASP A 155 -13.16 40.78 -11.46
N PHE A 156 -11.95 41.16 -11.07
CA PHE A 156 -11.44 42.53 -11.12
C PHE A 156 -11.29 43.07 -12.55
N ASN A 157 -11.10 42.21 -13.55
CA ASN A 157 -10.95 42.59 -14.95
C ASN A 157 -12.33 42.82 -15.60
N ILE A 158 -13.31 41.95 -15.34
CA ILE A 158 -14.69 42.13 -15.84
C ILE A 158 -15.29 43.42 -15.26
N GLN A 159 -15.05 43.70 -13.98
CA GLN A 159 -15.37 44.99 -13.35
C GLN A 159 -14.63 46.19 -13.98
N ASN A 160 -13.44 46.02 -14.56
CA ASN A 160 -12.78 47.10 -15.33
C ASN A 160 -13.52 47.35 -16.64
N SER A 161 -13.88 46.29 -17.37
CA SER A 161 -14.61 46.39 -18.64
C SER A 161 -15.98 47.07 -18.45
N PHE A 162 -16.69 46.75 -17.36
CA PHE A 162 -17.92 47.46 -16.97
C PHE A 162 -17.66 48.96 -16.76
N ILE A 163 -16.66 49.32 -15.95
CA ILE A 163 -16.31 50.72 -15.69
C ILE A 163 -15.89 51.45 -16.98
N GLN A 164 -15.17 50.78 -17.89
CA GLN A 164 -14.73 51.36 -19.17
C GLN A 164 -15.90 51.58 -20.14
N LYS A 165 -16.86 50.63 -20.23
CA LYS A 165 -18.08 50.78 -21.04
C LYS A 165 -18.91 52.00 -20.62
N TYR A 166 -18.99 52.25 -19.31
CA TYR A 166 -19.86 53.27 -18.72
C TYR A 166 -19.14 54.55 -18.24
N CYS A 167 -17.84 54.69 -18.49
CA CYS A 167 -17.07 55.89 -18.19
C CYS A 167 -16.16 56.30 -19.37
N VAL A 168 -16.70 57.10 -20.29
CA VAL A 168 -16.02 57.50 -21.52
C VAL A 168 -15.11 58.72 -21.27
N LYS A 169 -13.83 58.59 -21.62
CA LYS A 169 -12.84 59.68 -21.59
C LYS A 169 -12.85 60.44 -22.90
N GLY A 170 -13.08 61.75 -22.84
CA GLY A 170 -13.17 62.64 -24.00
C GLY A 170 -12.31 63.91 -23.85
N VAL A 171 -12.16 64.63 -24.97
CA VAL A 171 -11.41 65.90 -25.05
C VAL A 171 -12.17 67.03 -24.33
N VAL A 172 -11.43 68.00 -23.79
CA VAL A 172 -12.00 69.19 -23.13
C VAL A 172 -12.49 70.18 -24.20
N LYS A 173 -13.80 70.18 -24.48
CA LYS A 173 -14.45 70.97 -25.55
C LYS A 173 -14.42 72.51 -25.36
N ARG A 174 -14.18 73.03 -24.15
CA ARG A 174 -14.00 74.46 -23.86
C ARG A 174 -12.91 74.63 -22.81
N ARG A 175 -11.99 75.57 -23.00
CA ARG A 175 -10.96 75.96 -22.03
C ARG A 175 -11.15 77.43 -21.63
N ARG A 176 -10.70 77.82 -20.45
CA ARG A 176 -10.53 79.24 -20.11
C ARG A 176 -9.32 79.77 -20.88
N VAL A 177 -9.41 80.98 -21.41
CA VAL A 177 -8.27 81.72 -21.97
C VAL A 177 -7.26 81.94 -20.85
N GLN A 178 -5.99 81.58 -21.08
CA GLN A 178 -4.90 81.90 -20.15
C GLN A 178 -4.50 83.37 -20.33
N GLN A 179 -4.11 84.04 -19.25
CA GLN A 179 -3.55 85.39 -19.36
C GLN A 179 -2.14 85.32 -19.99
N ARG A 180 -1.74 86.39 -20.66
CA ARG A 180 -0.49 86.44 -21.44
C ARG A 180 0.71 86.38 -20.48
N GLY A 181 1.44 85.26 -20.48
CA GLY A 181 2.55 84.98 -19.56
C GLY A 181 2.35 83.79 -18.61
N ASP A 182 1.19 83.12 -18.65
CA ASP A 182 0.87 81.98 -17.76
C ASP A 182 1.18 80.62 -18.42
N ASP A 183 2.45 80.24 -18.52
CA ASP A 183 2.92 78.98 -19.15
C ASP A 183 2.52 77.68 -18.39
N ALA A 184 1.76 77.79 -17.30
CA ALA A 184 1.36 76.65 -16.49
C ALA A 184 0.45 75.66 -17.28
N PRO A 185 0.75 74.36 -17.31
CA PRO A 185 -0.06 73.40 -18.05
C PRO A 185 -1.46 73.24 -17.45
N TYR A 186 -2.49 73.30 -18.29
CA TYR A 186 -3.90 73.18 -17.90
C TYR A 186 -4.17 72.01 -16.94
N LYS A 187 -4.57 72.34 -15.70
CA LYS A 187 -4.87 71.41 -14.58
C LYS A 187 -5.91 70.31 -14.90
N ARG A 188 -6.66 70.43 -16.01
CA ARG A 188 -7.60 69.41 -16.51
C ARG A 188 -7.35 69.13 -17.99
N THR A 189 -6.68 68.01 -18.27
CA THR A 189 -6.32 67.57 -19.64
C THR A 189 -7.41 66.75 -20.34
N CYS A 190 -8.39 66.22 -19.61
CA CYS A 190 -9.49 65.44 -20.17
C CYS A 190 -10.82 65.69 -19.44
N THR A 191 -11.92 65.31 -20.09
CA THR A 191 -13.24 65.15 -19.49
C THR A 191 -13.55 63.65 -19.40
N ARG A 192 -14.32 63.23 -18.39
CA ARG A 192 -14.92 61.91 -18.33
C ARG A 192 -16.43 62.07 -18.21
N ALA A 193 -17.18 61.45 -19.12
CA ALA A 193 -18.62 61.27 -19.01
C ALA A 193 -18.88 59.97 -18.22
N TYR A 194 -20.03 59.89 -17.55
CA TYR A 194 -20.46 58.71 -16.80
C TYR A 194 -21.92 58.45 -17.14
N SER A 195 -22.26 57.20 -17.42
CA SER A 195 -23.63 56.75 -17.64
C SER A 195 -23.90 55.46 -16.87
N LEU A 196 -25.18 55.11 -16.72
CA LEU A 196 -25.61 53.82 -16.19
C LEU A 196 -26.83 53.33 -16.99
N LEU A 197 -26.98 52.01 -17.11
CA LEU A 197 -28.08 51.40 -17.86
C LEU A 197 -29.34 51.35 -17.00
N CYS A 198 -30.43 51.97 -17.47
CA CYS A 198 -31.74 51.98 -16.81
C CYS A 198 -32.83 51.81 -17.89
N GLY A 199 -33.72 50.82 -17.73
CA GLY A 199 -34.77 50.52 -18.72
C GLY A 199 -34.25 50.26 -20.14
N GLY A 200 -33.04 49.69 -20.28
CA GLY A 200 -32.36 49.51 -21.57
C GLY A 200 -31.66 50.77 -22.14
N THR A 201 -31.85 51.94 -21.53
CA THR A 201 -31.26 53.21 -21.97
C THR A 201 -30.05 53.62 -21.13
N ASN A 202 -29.11 54.39 -21.71
CA ASN A 202 -27.93 54.89 -20.99
C ASN A 202 -28.23 56.26 -20.37
N VAL A 203 -28.61 56.29 -19.10
CA VAL A 203 -28.86 57.53 -18.33
C VAL A 203 -27.52 58.16 -17.95
N ASN A 204 -27.33 59.44 -18.27
CA ASN A 204 -26.15 60.20 -17.87
C ASN A 204 -26.19 60.53 -16.37
N VAL A 205 -25.09 60.31 -15.66
CA VAL A 205 -25.00 60.51 -14.20
C VAL A 205 -23.78 61.35 -13.82
N CYS A 206 -23.83 62.00 -12.66
CA CYS A 206 -22.68 62.75 -12.17
C CYS A 206 -21.56 61.81 -11.69
N ALA A 207 -20.33 62.34 -11.61
CA ALA A 207 -19.18 61.58 -11.14
C ALA A 207 -19.33 61.07 -9.70
N MET A 208 -20.16 61.70 -8.87
CA MET A 208 -20.45 61.25 -7.50
C MET A 208 -21.40 60.05 -7.48
N ALA A 209 -22.53 60.12 -8.18
CA ALA A 209 -23.46 59.01 -8.35
C ALA A 209 -22.76 57.76 -8.88
N PHE A 210 -21.98 57.86 -9.97
CA PHE A 210 -21.28 56.72 -10.54
C PHE A 210 -20.32 56.01 -9.54
N ARG A 211 -19.65 56.78 -8.67
CA ARG A 211 -18.77 56.22 -7.62
C ARG A 211 -19.57 55.60 -6.48
N ASN A 212 -20.67 56.25 -6.08
CA ASN A 212 -21.48 55.87 -4.93
C ASN A 212 -22.36 54.65 -5.24
N VAL A 213 -23.00 54.59 -6.41
CA VAL A 213 -23.77 53.42 -6.89
C VAL A 213 -22.89 52.17 -6.99
N LEU A 214 -21.62 52.29 -7.42
CA LEU A 214 -20.71 51.14 -7.53
C LEU A 214 -19.87 50.89 -6.25
N GLY A 215 -19.95 51.75 -5.23
CA GLY A 215 -19.15 51.63 -4.00
C GLY A 215 -17.62 51.76 -4.21
N VAL A 216 -17.17 52.49 -5.25
CA VAL A 216 -15.75 52.56 -5.68
C VAL A 216 -15.13 53.96 -5.55
N THR A 217 -13.82 54.01 -5.30
CA THR A 217 -13.09 55.28 -5.20
C THR A 217 -12.80 55.90 -6.57
N SER A 218 -12.62 57.23 -6.65
CA SER A 218 -12.25 57.93 -7.89
C SER A 218 -11.01 57.32 -8.55
N ARG A 219 -10.01 56.95 -7.74
CA ARG A 219 -8.76 56.30 -8.20
C ARG A 219 -8.98 54.88 -8.74
N ARG A 220 -10.04 54.17 -8.35
CA ARG A 220 -10.44 52.88 -8.96
C ARG A 220 -10.97 53.09 -10.38
N VAL A 221 -11.81 54.10 -10.58
CA VAL A 221 -12.43 54.46 -11.87
C VAL A 221 -11.37 54.98 -12.85
N TYR A 222 -10.58 55.97 -12.46
CA TYR A 222 -9.54 56.53 -13.34
C TYR A 222 -8.50 55.47 -13.73
N ASN A 223 -8.04 54.63 -12.80
CA ASN A 223 -7.13 53.52 -13.15
C ASN A 223 -7.74 52.46 -14.08
N ALA A 224 -9.07 52.33 -14.17
CA ALA A 224 -9.67 51.45 -15.17
C ALA A 224 -9.64 52.12 -16.55
N VAL A 225 -10.14 53.36 -16.64
CA VAL A 225 -10.25 54.12 -17.90
C VAL A 225 -8.89 54.51 -18.49
N ASP A 226 -7.88 54.77 -17.66
CA ASP A 226 -6.53 55.15 -18.10
C ASP A 226 -5.59 53.94 -18.29
N ARG A 227 -6.04 52.70 -18.08
CA ARG A 227 -5.26 51.45 -18.30
C ARG A 227 -5.87 50.58 -19.40
N VAL A 228 -6.06 51.20 -20.55
CA VAL A 228 -6.44 50.55 -21.81
C VAL A 228 -5.18 50.35 -22.67
N ASN A 229 -5.18 49.38 -23.57
CA ASN A 229 -4.15 49.23 -24.60
C ASN A 229 -4.38 50.20 -25.77
N PRO A 230 -3.37 50.44 -26.65
CA PRO A 230 -3.59 51.21 -27.88
C PRO A 230 -4.74 50.67 -28.75
N THR A 231 -5.00 49.37 -28.69
CA THR A 231 -6.09 48.67 -29.41
C THR A 231 -7.46 48.74 -28.70
N GLY A 232 -7.66 49.65 -27.74
CA GLY A 232 -8.92 49.78 -26.99
C GLY A 232 -9.21 48.65 -25.98
N THR A 233 -8.38 47.61 -25.90
CA THR A 233 -8.61 46.45 -25.01
C THR A 233 -8.23 46.72 -23.54
N PRO A 234 -8.96 46.17 -22.55
CA PRO A 234 -8.65 46.35 -21.13
C PRO A 234 -7.30 45.71 -20.75
N ARG A 235 -6.45 46.41 -19.99
CA ARG A 235 -5.21 45.79 -19.47
C ARG A 235 -5.53 44.84 -18.30
N HIS A 236 -5.28 43.55 -18.50
CA HIS A 236 -5.40 42.53 -17.46
C HIS A 236 -4.56 42.87 -16.21
N ASP A 237 -5.08 42.49 -15.04
CA ASP A 237 -4.37 42.63 -13.77
C ASP A 237 -3.08 41.78 -13.75
N ARG A 238 -1.95 42.45 -13.52
CA ARG A 238 -0.62 41.87 -13.36
C ARG A 238 -0.17 41.78 -11.88
N ARG A 239 -0.97 42.25 -10.91
CA ARG A 239 -0.62 42.22 -9.48
C ARG A 239 -0.40 40.78 -9.01
N GLY A 240 0.80 40.51 -8.48
CA GLY A 240 1.18 39.19 -7.99
C GLY A 240 1.45 38.15 -9.08
N LYS A 241 1.54 38.55 -10.36
CA LYS A 241 1.95 37.70 -11.49
C LYS A 241 3.44 37.88 -11.87
N HIS A 242 4.29 38.32 -10.95
CA HIS A 242 5.75 38.29 -11.19
C HIS A 242 6.25 36.85 -10.98
N VAL A 243 7.24 36.44 -11.79
CA VAL A 243 8.01 35.22 -11.51
C VAL A 243 8.92 35.50 -10.30
N PRO A 244 8.93 34.66 -9.24
CA PRO A 244 9.88 34.82 -8.15
C PRO A 244 11.33 34.70 -8.64
N LYS A 245 12.26 35.52 -8.12
CA LYS A 245 13.69 35.49 -8.52
C LYS A 245 14.36 34.12 -8.35
N HIS A 246 13.86 33.29 -7.44
CA HIS A 246 14.36 31.93 -7.17
C HIS A 246 13.32 30.86 -7.54
N ALA A 247 12.55 31.10 -8.61
CA ALA A 247 11.65 30.10 -9.16
C ALA A 247 12.46 28.96 -9.79
N MET A 248 12.37 27.76 -9.22
CA MET A 248 12.98 26.55 -9.78
C MET A 248 12.59 26.37 -11.26
N SER A 249 13.58 26.06 -12.12
CA SER A 249 13.39 25.79 -13.56
C SER A 249 12.41 24.64 -13.81
N LEU A 250 11.90 24.47 -15.03
CA LEU A 250 11.02 23.34 -15.35
C LEU A 250 11.81 22.01 -15.33
N SER A 251 12.99 21.99 -15.95
CA SER A 251 13.91 20.83 -15.99
C SER A 251 14.17 20.22 -14.60
N ARG A 252 14.57 21.04 -13.62
CA ARG A 252 14.82 20.59 -12.23
C ARG A 252 13.58 20.02 -11.51
N LYS A 253 12.36 20.30 -11.98
CA LYS A 253 11.13 19.62 -11.48
C LYS A 253 10.94 18.28 -12.17
N ASN A 254 11.12 18.25 -13.48
CA ASN A 254 10.98 17.04 -14.30
C ASN A 254 11.95 15.95 -13.82
N LEU A 255 13.22 16.29 -13.52
CA LEU A 255 14.20 15.36 -12.94
C LEU A 255 13.70 14.69 -11.65
N VAL A 256 13.07 15.47 -10.75
CA VAL A 256 12.49 14.93 -9.50
C VAL A 256 11.30 14.02 -9.80
N GLU A 257 10.46 14.35 -10.78
CA GLU A 257 9.36 13.46 -11.19
C GLU A 257 9.84 12.18 -11.88
N CYS A 258 10.86 12.25 -12.73
CA CYS A 258 11.47 11.08 -13.39
C CYS A 258 12.02 10.11 -12.35
N HIS A 259 12.78 10.60 -11.37
CA HIS A 259 13.25 9.78 -10.26
C HIS A 259 12.11 9.18 -9.43
N VAL A 260 11.02 9.92 -9.17
CA VAL A 260 9.87 9.35 -8.42
C VAL A 260 9.10 8.30 -9.24
N LYS A 261 9.12 8.41 -10.57
CA LYS A 261 8.49 7.45 -11.50
C LYS A 261 9.35 6.20 -11.76
N SER A 262 10.65 6.20 -11.47
CA SER A 262 11.54 5.04 -11.71
C SER A 262 11.39 3.90 -10.69
N PHE A 263 10.71 4.12 -9.57
CA PHE A 263 10.48 3.09 -8.55
C PHE A 263 9.47 2.04 -9.03
N PRO A 264 9.74 0.73 -8.86
CA PRO A 264 8.71 -0.29 -9.01
C PRO A 264 7.59 -0.06 -7.98
N THR A 265 6.34 -0.25 -8.40
CA THR A 265 5.17 -0.07 -7.51
C THR A 265 4.15 -1.20 -7.68
N VAL A 266 3.68 -1.73 -6.55
CA VAL A 266 2.69 -2.80 -6.48
C VAL A 266 1.29 -2.20 -6.27
N SER A 267 0.28 -2.70 -6.96
CA SER A 267 -1.12 -2.43 -6.58
C SER A 267 -1.53 -3.41 -5.48
N SER A 268 -1.86 -2.95 -4.27
CA SER A 268 -2.37 -3.84 -3.22
C SER A 268 -3.74 -4.38 -3.60
N HIS A 269 -3.84 -5.70 -3.75
CA HIS A 269 -5.06 -6.41 -4.13
C HIS A 269 -6.26 -5.96 -3.26
N TYR A 270 -6.09 -6.02 -1.94
CA TYR A 270 -7.07 -5.69 -0.91
C TYR A 270 -7.61 -4.25 -0.89
N THR A 271 -6.97 -3.29 -1.58
CA THR A 271 -7.45 -1.89 -1.58
C THR A 271 -7.79 -1.32 -2.95
N ARG A 272 -7.93 -2.16 -4.00
CA ARG A 272 -8.39 -1.68 -5.31
C ARG A 272 -9.75 -1.00 -5.22
N ALA A 273 -10.72 -1.56 -4.50
CA ALA A 273 -12.02 -0.94 -4.24
C ALA A 273 -11.90 0.37 -3.41
N LYS A 274 -11.21 0.32 -2.26
CA LYS A 274 -11.14 1.47 -1.32
C LYS A 274 -10.19 2.60 -1.78
N SER A 275 -9.32 2.39 -2.79
CA SER A 275 -8.39 3.41 -3.35
C SER A 275 -7.75 2.95 -4.69
N PRO A 276 -8.47 2.93 -5.82
CA PRO A 276 -8.01 2.32 -7.08
C PRO A 276 -6.77 2.99 -7.71
N LEU A 277 -6.50 4.25 -7.37
CA LEU A 277 -5.37 5.02 -7.89
C LEU A 277 -4.14 5.03 -6.95
N MET A 278 -4.13 4.28 -5.85
CA MET A 278 -2.98 4.15 -4.95
C MET A 278 -2.06 3.02 -5.40
N ARG A 279 -0.75 3.30 -5.45
CA ARG A 279 0.31 2.30 -5.70
C ARG A 279 1.26 2.28 -4.51
N TYR A 280 1.89 1.15 -4.23
CA TYR A 280 2.70 0.94 -3.02
C TYR A 280 4.15 0.66 -3.39
N LEU A 281 5.06 1.28 -2.65
CA LEU A 281 6.50 1.01 -2.68
C LEU A 281 6.83 -0.17 -1.74
N ASP A 282 8.04 -0.70 -1.89
CA ASP A 282 8.65 -1.71 -1.00
C ASP A 282 8.50 -1.36 0.50
N THR A 283 8.34 -2.37 1.36
CA THR A 283 8.04 -2.21 2.78
C THR A 283 9.18 -1.59 3.61
N GLU A 284 10.42 -1.63 3.12
CA GLU A 284 11.55 -0.92 3.72
C GLU A 284 11.73 0.50 3.16
N MET A 285 11.03 0.84 2.08
CA MET A 285 11.14 2.14 1.42
C MET A 285 10.55 3.24 2.30
N ASN A 286 11.22 4.39 2.35
CA ASN A 286 10.73 5.53 3.11
C ASN A 286 11.19 6.86 2.52
N MET A 287 10.53 7.94 2.92
CA MET A 287 10.76 9.31 2.43
C MET A 287 12.18 9.85 2.69
N LYS A 288 12.97 9.26 3.61
CA LYS A 288 14.41 9.58 3.73
C LYS A 288 15.22 8.77 2.71
N LYS A 289 15.02 7.44 2.64
CA LYS A 289 15.67 6.56 1.63
C LYS A 289 15.45 7.08 0.21
N MET A 290 14.21 7.37 -0.19
CA MET A 290 13.91 7.93 -1.53
C MET A 290 14.65 9.23 -1.84
N PHE A 291 14.90 10.09 -0.85
CA PHE A 291 15.65 11.33 -1.07
C PHE A 291 17.16 11.12 -1.11
N PHE A 292 17.66 10.09 -0.43
CA PHE A 292 19.05 9.66 -0.52
C PHE A 292 19.33 9.04 -1.91
N LEU A 293 18.48 8.10 -2.34
CA LEU A 293 18.43 7.56 -3.71
C LEU A 293 18.40 8.66 -4.78
N TYR A 294 17.57 9.69 -4.60
CA TYR A 294 17.49 10.83 -5.51
C TYR A 294 18.83 11.56 -5.67
N LYS A 295 19.65 11.66 -4.61
CA LYS A 295 20.97 12.30 -4.70
C LYS A 295 21.96 11.47 -5.50
N GLU A 296 22.01 10.15 -5.27
CA GLU A 296 22.89 9.23 -5.99
C GLU A 296 22.49 9.17 -7.47
N TRP A 297 21.22 8.92 -7.76
CA TRP A 297 20.71 8.90 -9.13
C TRP A 297 20.99 10.20 -9.89
N LEU A 298 20.85 11.36 -9.23
CA LEU A 298 21.17 12.65 -9.84
C LEU A 298 22.68 12.83 -10.07
N PHE A 299 23.52 12.41 -9.13
CA PHE A 299 24.98 12.44 -9.28
C PHE A 299 25.47 11.53 -10.42
N ASP A 300 24.90 10.34 -10.57
CA ASP A 300 25.30 9.38 -11.59
C ASP A 300 24.86 9.82 -13.00
N ASN A 301 23.63 10.32 -13.14
CA ASN A 301 22.98 10.59 -14.44
C ASN A 301 23.04 12.07 -14.87
N HIS A 302 23.21 13.00 -13.93
CA HIS A 302 23.06 14.45 -14.15
C HIS A 302 24.07 15.26 -13.30
N LYS A 303 25.37 15.00 -13.49
CA LYS A 303 26.50 15.52 -12.71
C LYS A 303 26.50 17.05 -12.49
N ASP A 304 25.94 17.82 -13.43
CA ASP A 304 25.91 19.29 -13.38
C ASP A 304 24.71 19.89 -12.60
N GLU A 305 23.76 19.06 -12.13
CA GLU A 305 22.52 19.53 -11.48
C GLU A 305 22.54 19.26 -9.95
N GLU A 306 22.53 20.32 -9.13
CA GLU A 306 22.50 20.16 -7.66
C GLU A 306 21.19 19.52 -7.15
N PRO A 307 21.20 18.65 -6.11
CA PRO A 307 19.97 18.09 -5.54
C PRO A 307 19.00 19.14 -4.98
N VAL A 308 17.70 19.02 -5.30
CA VAL A 308 16.65 19.86 -4.68
C VAL A 308 16.58 19.65 -3.16
N LEU A 309 16.04 20.63 -2.42
CA LEU A 309 15.79 20.50 -0.98
C LEU A 309 14.82 19.34 -0.68
N LEU A 310 15.10 18.60 0.41
CA LEU A 310 14.23 17.53 0.93
C LEU A 310 12.77 17.97 1.16
N SER A 311 12.54 19.24 1.49
CA SER A 311 11.20 19.83 1.62
C SER A 311 10.45 19.90 0.30
N TYR A 312 11.14 20.19 -0.80
CA TYR A 312 10.58 20.17 -2.16
C TYR A 312 10.38 18.73 -2.64
N TYR A 313 11.37 17.85 -2.46
CA TYR A 313 11.25 16.42 -2.78
C TYR A 313 10.02 15.79 -2.08
N LYS A 314 9.90 16.01 -0.75
CA LYS A 314 8.71 15.61 0.04
C LYS A 314 7.39 16.18 -0.51
N LYS A 315 7.38 17.37 -1.10
CA LYS A 315 6.18 17.96 -1.71
C LYS A 315 5.83 17.24 -3.02
N VAL A 316 6.81 16.96 -3.87
CA VAL A 316 6.60 16.25 -5.14
C VAL A 316 6.10 14.83 -4.87
N VAL A 317 6.80 14.03 -4.04
CA VAL A 317 6.39 12.64 -3.74
C VAL A 317 4.98 12.58 -3.14
N ARG A 318 4.56 13.56 -2.33
CA ARG A 318 3.18 13.65 -1.79
C ARG A 318 2.12 14.02 -2.82
N GLY A 319 2.51 14.50 -4.01
CA GLY A 319 1.62 14.69 -5.15
C GLY A 319 1.35 13.38 -5.90
N PHE A 320 2.28 12.42 -5.84
CA PHE A 320 2.06 11.06 -6.32
C PHE A 320 1.23 10.26 -5.31
N ARG A 321 0.40 9.35 -5.81
CA ARG A 321 -0.46 8.47 -5.01
C ARG A 321 0.32 7.23 -4.53
N LEU A 322 1.41 7.47 -3.81
CA LEU A 322 2.36 6.45 -3.35
C LEU A 322 2.24 6.15 -1.85
N GLY A 323 2.04 4.87 -1.53
CA GLY A 323 2.14 4.31 -0.19
C GLY A 323 3.54 3.79 0.13
N PHE A 324 3.97 3.91 1.39
CA PHE A 324 5.28 3.44 1.89
C PHE A 324 5.20 2.13 2.71
N LYS A 325 3.98 1.64 2.92
CA LYS A 325 3.64 0.33 3.45
C LYS A 325 2.25 -0.01 2.91
N PRO A 326 1.97 -1.28 2.57
CA PRO A 326 0.59 -1.79 2.60
C PRO A 326 -0.05 -1.53 3.97
N PRO A 327 -1.39 -1.53 4.09
CA PRO A 327 -2.05 -1.67 5.39
C PRO A 327 -1.48 -2.91 6.10
N SER A 328 -0.99 -2.75 7.33
CA SER A 328 -0.17 -3.77 8.00
C SER A 328 -0.94 -4.48 9.12
N THR A 329 -1.75 -5.45 8.75
CA THR A 329 -2.36 -6.50 9.59
C THR A 329 -2.97 -7.54 8.66
N ASP A 330 -2.82 -8.83 8.99
CA ASP A 330 -3.62 -9.90 8.39
C ASP A 330 -5.06 -9.83 8.92
N THR A 331 -5.84 -8.90 8.37
CA THR A 331 -7.27 -8.81 8.67
C THR A 331 -8.00 -9.99 8.04
N CYS A 332 -8.92 -10.59 8.79
CA CYS A 332 -9.75 -11.65 8.23
C CYS A 332 -10.69 -11.04 7.17
N SER A 333 -10.59 -11.50 5.93
CA SER A 333 -11.36 -10.99 4.80
C SER A 333 -12.89 -11.08 5.00
N LYS A 334 -13.37 -12.02 5.83
CA LYS A 334 -14.77 -12.06 6.27
C LYS A 334 -15.13 -10.89 7.19
N CYS A 335 -14.29 -10.56 8.17
CA CYS A 335 -14.51 -9.40 9.03
C CYS A 335 -14.42 -8.09 8.24
N ASP A 336 -13.48 -7.97 7.29
CA ASP A 336 -13.40 -6.80 6.41
C ASP A 336 -14.63 -6.63 5.50
N ARG A 337 -15.33 -7.73 5.18
CA ARG A 337 -16.63 -7.72 4.50
C ARG A 337 -17.74 -7.31 5.46
N TYR A 338 -17.90 -7.98 6.61
CA TYR A 338 -18.92 -7.65 7.62
C TYR A 338 -18.82 -6.19 8.12
N GLU A 339 -17.61 -5.66 8.29
CA GLU A 339 -17.34 -4.27 8.69
C GLU A 339 -17.66 -3.22 7.60
N VAL A 340 -17.85 -3.67 6.35
CA VAL A 340 -18.34 -2.85 5.23
C VAL A 340 -19.85 -3.03 5.07
N SER A 341 -20.33 -4.27 4.93
CA SER A 341 -21.76 -4.57 4.80
C SER A 341 -22.60 -3.97 5.94
N LYS A 342 -22.12 -3.99 7.20
CA LYS A 342 -22.85 -3.37 8.32
C LYS A 342 -22.96 -1.83 8.23
N LYS A 343 -22.11 -1.17 7.44
CA LYS A 343 -22.15 0.30 7.21
C LYS A 343 -22.95 0.67 5.97
N ASP A 344 -23.03 -0.24 5.01
CA ASP A 344 -23.77 -0.08 3.77
C ASP A 344 -25.22 -0.64 3.88
N ALA A 345 -25.53 -1.32 4.99
CA ALA A 345 -26.86 -1.83 5.34
C ALA A 345 -27.91 -0.71 5.38
N SER A 346 -29.08 -1.00 4.82
CA SER A 346 -30.18 -0.04 4.65
C SER A 346 -31.18 -0.05 5.80
N THR A 347 -31.23 -1.13 6.60
CA THR A 347 -32.08 -1.22 7.80
C THR A 347 -31.29 -1.71 9.02
N GLU A 348 -31.85 -1.47 10.21
CA GLU A 348 -31.24 -1.90 11.48
C GLU A 348 -31.31 -3.44 11.64
N GLU A 349 -32.36 -4.08 11.12
CA GLU A 349 -32.51 -5.54 11.10
C GLU A 349 -31.44 -6.21 10.24
N GLU A 350 -31.13 -5.63 9.07
CA GLU A 350 -30.02 -6.06 8.21
C GLU A 350 -28.67 -5.90 8.94
N ALA A 351 -28.44 -4.75 9.57
CA ALA A 351 -27.23 -4.47 10.33
C ALA A 351 -27.06 -5.41 11.55
N GLN A 352 -28.16 -5.84 12.18
CA GLN A 352 -28.19 -6.82 13.26
C GLN A 352 -27.96 -8.25 12.76
N GLY A 353 -28.55 -8.65 11.63
CA GLY A 353 -28.28 -9.94 11.00
C GLY A 353 -26.81 -10.11 10.61
N ILE A 354 -26.22 -9.07 10.01
CA ILE A 354 -24.78 -9.01 9.70
C ILE A 354 -23.93 -9.08 10.98
N GLN A 355 -24.33 -8.38 12.05
CA GLN A 355 -23.63 -8.46 13.33
C GLN A 355 -23.66 -9.86 13.94
N ALA A 356 -24.81 -10.55 13.91
CA ALA A 356 -24.95 -11.90 14.45
C ALA A 356 -24.05 -12.90 13.71
N GLN A 357 -23.99 -12.85 12.38
CA GLN A 357 -23.06 -13.67 11.59
C GLN A 357 -21.59 -13.35 11.91
N TRP A 358 -21.26 -12.07 12.12
CA TRP A 358 -19.90 -11.66 12.48
C TRP A 358 -19.51 -12.16 13.87
N ASP A 359 -20.39 -12.08 14.86
CA ASP A 359 -20.15 -12.60 16.20
C ASP A 359 -20.09 -14.13 16.24
N GLU A 360 -20.85 -14.84 15.41
CA GLU A 360 -20.69 -16.29 15.23
C GLU A 360 -19.31 -16.62 14.66
N HIS A 361 -18.88 -15.93 13.60
CA HIS A 361 -17.55 -16.07 12.99
C HIS A 361 -16.42 -15.78 14.00
N LEU A 362 -16.54 -14.74 14.83
CA LEU A 362 -15.59 -14.42 15.89
C LEU A 362 -15.63 -15.46 17.03
N SER A 363 -16.80 -15.99 17.37
CA SER A 363 -16.96 -17.09 18.34
C SER A 363 -16.29 -18.37 17.82
N PHE A 364 -16.45 -18.68 16.54
CA PHE A 364 -15.82 -19.81 15.86
C PHE A 364 -14.29 -19.68 15.84
N ALA A 365 -13.75 -18.49 15.54
CA ALA A 365 -12.32 -18.21 15.65
C ALA A 365 -11.79 -18.45 17.08
N LYS A 366 -12.51 -17.96 18.10
CA LYS A 366 -12.18 -18.18 19.52
C LYS A 366 -12.21 -19.66 19.91
N LYS A 367 -13.10 -20.49 19.33
CA LYS A 367 -13.12 -21.96 19.54
C LYS A 367 -11.81 -22.62 19.06
N GLY A 368 -11.28 -22.23 17.90
CA GLY A 368 -10.00 -22.76 17.38
C GLY A 368 -8.80 -22.43 18.26
N MET A 369 -8.69 -21.17 18.70
CA MET A 369 -7.64 -20.74 19.63
C MET A 369 -7.75 -21.41 21.01
N LYS A 370 -8.98 -21.64 21.51
CA LYS A 370 -9.21 -22.43 22.73
C LYS A 370 -8.79 -23.89 22.57
N ALA A 371 -9.04 -24.53 21.42
CA ALA A 371 -8.64 -25.91 21.17
C ALA A 371 -7.11 -26.07 21.17
N MET A 372 -6.36 -25.14 20.57
CA MET A 372 -4.89 -25.11 20.68
C MET A 372 -4.45 -24.92 22.13
N ALA A 373 -4.96 -23.90 22.83
CA ALA A 373 -4.58 -23.57 24.20
C ALA A 373 -5.00 -24.64 25.25
N TYR A 374 -5.90 -25.55 24.89
CA TYR A 374 -6.21 -26.76 25.65
C TYR A 374 -5.12 -27.83 25.42
N MET A 375 -4.81 -28.15 24.16
CA MET A 375 -3.75 -29.11 23.80
C MET A 375 -2.33 -28.63 24.19
N GLU A 376 -2.17 -27.33 24.46
CA GLU A 376 -0.96 -26.72 25.03
C GLU A 376 -0.78 -27.02 26.54
N LYS A 377 -1.88 -27.32 27.24
CA LYS A 377 -1.93 -27.64 28.68
C LYS A 377 -2.16 -29.12 28.96
N ASP A 378 -2.38 -29.90 27.90
CA ASP A 378 -2.54 -31.34 27.98
C ASP A 378 -1.22 -32.01 28.38
N ASN A 379 -1.22 -32.68 29.52
CA ASN A 379 -0.05 -33.34 30.10
C ASN A 379 0.10 -34.81 29.67
N ASP A 380 -0.75 -35.34 28.77
CA ASP A 380 -0.61 -36.70 28.25
C ASP A 380 0.79 -36.93 27.61
N PRO A 381 1.63 -37.84 28.15
CA PRO A 381 2.95 -38.12 27.60
C PRO A 381 2.90 -38.88 26.26
N ASP A 382 1.79 -39.52 25.91
CA ASP A 382 1.58 -40.26 24.66
C ASP A 382 1.03 -39.38 23.52
N THR A 383 0.66 -38.13 23.83
CA THR A 383 0.28 -37.11 22.85
C THR A 383 1.43 -36.11 22.60
N ARG A 384 1.85 -35.99 21.34
CA ARG A 384 2.63 -34.86 20.82
C ARG A 384 1.71 -33.82 20.19
N CYS A 385 2.06 -32.55 20.35
CA CYS A 385 1.27 -31.43 19.87
C CYS A 385 2.19 -30.38 19.23
N ILE A 386 1.95 -30.01 17.97
CA ILE A 386 2.79 -29.08 17.20
C ILE A 386 1.98 -27.99 16.49
N CYS A 387 2.59 -26.81 16.34
CA CYS A 387 2.20 -25.82 15.34
C CYS A 387 3.19 -25.85 14.16
N LEU A 388 2.65 -25.69 12.95
CA LEU A 388 3.39 -25.57 11.69
C LEU A 388 3.10 -24.22 11.05
N ASP A 389 4.14 -23.55 10.57
CA ASP A 389 4.01 -22.32 9.79
C ASP A 389 5.25 -22.06 8.91
N LEU A 390 5.09 -21.36 7.78
CA LEU A 390 6.15 -21.02 6.84
C LEU A 390 6.36 -19.51 6.79
N GLN A 391 7.58 -19.04 7.10
CA GLN A 391 7.89 -17.62 7.08
C GLN A 391 7.78 -17.02 5.67
N GLN A 392 7.46 -15.72 5.60
CA GLN A 392 7.63 -14.92 4.39
C GLN A 392 9.03 -15.11 3.79
N THR A 393 9.08 -15.31 2.47
CA THR A 393 10.29 -15.61 1.70
C THR A 393 11.42 -14.63 1.95
N LEU A 394 12.58 -15.14 2.37
CA LEU A 394 13.75 -14.36 2.76
C LEU A 394 14.69 -14.15 1.55
N PRO A 395 14.95 -12.91 1.10
CA PRO A 395 15.73 -12.66 -0.11
C PRO A 395 17.24 -12.75 0.13
N VAL A 396 17.95 -13.62 -0.60
CA VAL A 396 19.43 -13.68 -0.59
C VAL A 396 20.01 -13.30 -1.97
N PRO A 397 21.01 -12.40 -2.06
CA PRO A 397 21.58 -11.61 -0.98
C PRO A 397 20.65 -10.47 -0.51
N ARG A 398 20.52 -10.31 0.81
CA ARG A 398 19.94 -9.13 1.45
C ARG A 398 21.02 -8.06 1.52
N LEU A 399 20.88 -7.01 0.72
CA LEU A 399 21.82 -5.89 0.66
C LEU A 399 21.10 -4.58 0.96
N CYS A 400 21.78 -3.66 1.65
CA CYS A 400 21.33 -2.28 1.81
C CYS A 400 21.53 -1.41 0.56
N THR A 401 22.31 -1.90 -0.41
CA THR A 401 22.73 -1.16 -1.61
C THR A 401 21.56 -0.89 -2.57
N ASN A 402 21.50 0.34 -3.07
CA ASN A 402 20.33 0.84 -3.79
C ASN A 402 19.99 0.10 -5.10
N VAL A 403 21.00 -0.34 -5.86
CA VAL A 403 20.82 -1.17 -7.06
C VAL A 403 20.09 -2.48 -6.74
N ALA A 404 20.36 -3.08 -5.57
CA ALA A 404 19.79 -4.37 -5.19
C ALA A 404 18.27 -4.32 -4.90
N TYR A 405 17.63 -3.16 -4.82
CA TYR A 405 16.16 -3.05 -4.75
C TYR A 405 15.47 -3.27 -6.12
N TYR A 406 16.22 -3.22 -7.22
CA TYR A 406 15.70 -3.37 -8.59
C TYR A 406 16.05 -4.73 -9.23
N LYS A 407 16.63 -5.66 -8.44
CA LYS A 407 17.20 -6.93 -8.93
C LYS A 407 16.45 -8.12 -8.33
N ARG A 408 16.15 -9.12 -9.17
CA ARG A 408 15.61 -10.42 -8.71
C ARG A 408 16.67 -11.11 -7.85
N LYS A 409 16.25 -11.73 -6.75
CA LYS A 409 17.10 -12.44 -5.77
C LYS A 409 16.68 -13.90 -5.67
N LEU A 410 17.54 -14.73 -5.09
CA LEU A 410 17.20 -16.10 -4.72
C LEU A 410 16.33 -16.06 -3.46
N TRP A 411 15.32 -16.91 -3.38
CA TRP A 411 14.53 -17.06 -2.16
C TRP A 411 15.13 -18.11 -1.22
N VAL A 412 15.10 -17.80 0.08
CA VAL A 412 15.30 -18.74 1.18
C VAL A 412 13.95 -18.92 1.87
N TYR A 413 13.57 -20.17 2.08
CA TYR A 413 12.36 -20.58 2.78
C TYR A 413 12.72 -21.03 4.21
N ASN A 414 11.81 -20.84 5.15
CA ASN A 414 12.02 -21.12 6.58
C ASN A 414 10.72 -21.65 7.21
N LEU A 415 10.62 -22.96 7.38
CA LEU A 415 9.48 -23.61 8.04
C LEU A 415 9.76 -23.74 9.54
N CYS A 416 8.84 -23.27 10.38
CA CYS A 416 8.89 -23.44 11.83
C CYS A 416 7.97 -24.59 12.25
N ILE A 417 8.54 -25.58 12.95
CA ILE A 417 7.79 -26.57 13.72
C ILE A 417 7.98 -26.23 15.20
N HIS A 418 6.90 -25.83 15.87
CA HIS A 418 6.89 -25.52 17.30
C HIS A 418 6.22 -26.65 18.07
N ASN A 419 6.95 -27.35 18.95
CA ASN A 419 6.38 -28.33 19.86
C ASN A 419 5.65 -27.59 21.00
N LEU A 420 4.32 -27.61 20.99
CA LEU A 420 3.47 -26.89 21.93
C LEU A 420 3.61 -27.39 23.38
N LYS A 421 4.05 -28.63 23.61
CA LYS A 421 4.29 -29.14 24.97
C LYS A 421 5.68 -28.72 25.49
N THR A 422 6.75 -28.99 24.73
CA THR A 422 8.13 -28.72 25.16
C THR A 422 8.61 -27.27 24.93
N LYS A 423 7.85 -26.48 24.17
CA LYS A 423 8.19 -25.13 23.68
C LYS A 423 9.45 -25.06 22.79
N LYS A 424 10.04 -26.21 22.41
CA LYS A 424 11.12 -26.30 21.42
C LYS A 424 10.64 -25.74 20.08
N ASN A 425 11.51 -25.00 19.38
CA ASN A 425 11.27 -24.52 18.01
C ASN A 425 12.36 -25.11 17.12
N THR A 426 11.94 -25.87 16.10
CA THR A 426 12.82 -26.43 15.08
C THR A 426 12.53 -25.73 13.75
N PHE A 427 13.56 -25.17 13.14
CA PHE A 427 13.47 -24.50 11.86
C PHE A 427 14.10 -25.35 10.76
N TYR A 428 13.36 -25.55 9.67
CA TYR A 428 13.86 -26.16 8.45
C TYR A 428 14.10 -25.06 7.41
N VAL A 429 15.34 -24.94 6.95
CA VAL A 429 15.79 -23.83 6.10
C VAL A 429 16.43 -24.36 4.82
N TRP A 430 15.96 -23.89 3.68
CA TRP A 430 16.49 -24.23 2.37
C TRP A 430 16.29 -23.07 1.40
N ASP A 431 16.95 -23.13 0.26
CA ASP A 431 16.82 -22.15 -0.82
C ASP A 431 16.10 -22.72 -2.05
N GLU A 432 15.66 -21.81 -2.91
CA GLU A 432 14.86 -22.03 -4.12
C GLU A 432 15.50 -22.94 -5.17
N MET A 433 16.83 -23.06 -5.19
CA MET A 433 17.54 -24.02 -6.05
C MET A 433 17.47 -25.44 -5.47
N ASN A 434 17.35 -25.59 -4.15
CA ASN A 434 17.27 -26.90 -3.50
C ASN A 434 15.86 -27.52 -3.54
N ALA A 435 14.80 -26.74 -3.36
CA ALA A 435 13.42 -27.23 -3.44
C ALA A 435 12.40 -26.09 -3.67
N GLY A 436 11.13 -26.45 -3.84
CA GLY A 436 9.99 -25.54 -3.82
C GLY A 436 9.59 -25.18 -2.39
N ARG A 437 8.29 -25.00 -2.15
CA ARG A 437 7.72 -24.66 -0.83
C ARG A 437 6.25 -25.10 -0.69
N GLY A 438 5.90 -26.22 -1.30
CA GLY A 438 4.56 -26.78 -1.31
C GLY A 438 4.38 -27.87 -0.25
N SER A 439 3.37 -28.73 -0.49
CA SER A 439 3.01 -29.83 0.41
C SER A 439 4.10 -30.90 0.59
N VAL A 440 4.96 -31.11 -0.41
CA VAL A 440 6.00 -32.16 -0.41
C VAL A 440 7.16 -31.78 0.52
N GLU A 441 7.57 -30.51 0.50
CA GLU A 441 8.58 -29.99 1.44
C GLU A 441 8.05 -29.98 2.87
N VAL A 442 6.79 -29.58 3.08
CA VAL A 442 6.14 -29.60 4.40
C VAL A 442 6.05 -31.02 4.94
N ALA A 443 5.59 -31.99 4.14
CA ALA A 443 5.55 -33.41 4.51
C ALA A 443 6.94 -33.94 4.91
N THR A 444 7.98 -33.61 4.13
CA THR A 444 9.37 -33.97 4.44
C THR A 444 9.83 -33.41 5.80
N CYS A 445 9.53 -32.14 6.08
CA CYS A 445 9.92 -31.50 7.35
C CYS A 445 9.18 -32.10 8.56
N ILE A 446 7.89 -32.43 8.40
CA ILE A 446 7.12 -33.14 9.43
C ILE A 446 7.68 -34.55 9.64
N ALA A 447 8.04 -35.27 8.57
CA ALA A 447 8.62 -36.62 8.66
C ALA A 447 9.88 -36.61 9.52
N ARG A 448 10.85 -35.73 9.21
CA ARG A 448 12.09 -35.60 9.97
C ARG A 448 11.85 -35.26 11.43
N TRP A 449 10.90 -34.35 11.71
CA TRP A 449 10.55 -34.00 13.09
C TRP A 449 9.93 -35.18 13.86
N ILE A 450 9.05 -35.96 13.22
CA ILE A 450 8.47 -37.18 13.82
C ILE A 450 9.55 -38.23 14.05
N ASP A 451 10.41 -38.47 13.06
CA ASP A 451 11.51 -39.44 13.15
C ASP A 451 12.49 -39.08 14.28
N ASP A 452 12.73 -37.79 14.54
CA ASP A 452 13.59 -37.35 15.66
C ASP A 452 12.89 -37.43 17.01
N GLU A 453 11.61 -37.04 17.14
CA GLU A 453 10.87 -37.20 18.40
C GLU A 453 10.59 -38.68 18.74
N LEU A 454 10.43 -39.57 17.75
CA LEU A 454 10.34 -41.03 17.97
C LEU A 454 11.67 -41.64 18.46
N LYS A 455 12.82 -40.99 18.23
CA LYS A 455 14.11 -41.36 18.84
C LYS A 455 14.23 -40.85 20.29
N GLU A 456 13.64 -39.68 20.60
CA GLU A 456 13.55 -39.18 21.98
C GLU A 456 12.55 -40.00 22.83
N GLY A 457 11.49 -40.56 22.24
CA GLY A 457 10.62 -41.54 22.88
C GLY A 457 9.35 -41.90 22.10
N SER A 458 8.79 -43.09 22.35
CA SER A 458 7.55 -43.55 21.71
C SER A 458 6.34 -42.67 22.05
N PHE A 459 5.49 -42.44 21.06
CA PHE A 459 4.15 -41.85 21.24
C PHE A 459 3.18 -42.43 20.21
N THR A 460 1.88 -42.47 20.52
CA THR A 460 0.82 -42.93 19.60
C THR A 460 0.01 -41.80 18.97
N THR A 461 -0.02 -40.62 19.59
CA THR A 461 -0.98 -39.57 19.23
C THR A 461 -0.30 -38.27 18.81
N LEU A 462 -0.65 -37.77 17.62
CA LEU A 462 -0.11 -36.51 17.07
C LEU A 462 -1.22 -35.49 16.81
N LYS A 463 -1.09 -34.31 17.39
CA LYS A 463 -1.94 -33.13 17.15
C LYS A 463 -1.14 -32.11 16.35
N VAL A 464 -1.63 -31.73 15.18
CA VAL A 464 -1.01 -30.73 14.31
C VAL A 464 -1.95 -29.54 14.17
N PHE A 465 -1.43 -28.34 14.35
CA PHE A 465 -2.12 -27.08 14.06
C PHE A 465 -1.35 -26.31 12.97
N SER A 466 -2.06 -25.72 12.02
CA SER A 466 -1.46 -24.83 11.03
C SER A 466 -2.42 -23.72 10.60
N ASP A 467 -1.93 -22.85 9.73
CA ASP A 467 -2.75 -22.01 8.88
C ASP A 467 -3.65 -22.85 7.94
N ASN A 468 -4.50 -22.19 7.13
CA ASN A 468 -5.42 -22.83 6.18
C ASN A 468 -4.95 -22.67 4.72
N CYS A 469 -3.64 -22.79 4.44
CA CYS A 469 -3.09 -22.75 3.08
C CYS A 469 -3.30 -24.08 2.34
N GLY A 470 -3.95 -24.03 1.18
CA GLY A 470 -4.25 -25.21 0.35
C GLY A 470 -3.00 -25.91 -0.20
N GLY A 471 -2.17 -25.19 -0.97
CA GLY A 471 -0.98 -25.75 -1.64
C GLY A 471 0.13 -26.26 -0.72
N GLN A 472 0.04 -25.98 0.58
CA GLN A 472 1.04 -26.35 1.59
C GLN A 472 0.47 -27.34 2.59
N ASN A 473 -0.45 -26.90 3.45
CA ASN A 473 -0.95 -27.68 4.57
C ASN A 473 -2.23 -28.46 4.25
N LYS A 474 -3.16 -27.87 3.49
CA LYS A 474 -4.52 -28.39 3.33
C LYS A 474 -4.81 -28.98 1.95
N ASN A 475 -4.23 -30.16 1.70
CA ASN A 475 -4.27 -30.88 0.43
C ASN A 475 -4.25 -32.41 0.66
N ILE A 476 -4.44 -33.18 -0.41
CA ILE A 476 -4.45 -34.65 -0.34
C ILE A 476 -3.08 -35.25 -0.01
N ASN A 477 -1.96 -34.62 -0.42
CA ASN A 477 -0.60 -35.11 -0.16
C ASN A 477 -0.32 -35.22 1.35
N ILE A 478 -0.65 -34.18 2.12
CA ILE A 478 -0.49 -34.16 3.59
C ILE A 478 -1.35 -35.26 4.25
N ILE A 479 -2.56 -35.52 3.75
CA ILE A 479 -3.44 -36.59 4.27
C ILE A 479 -2.89 -37.98 3.94
N LEU A 480 -2.39 -38.20 2.73
CA LEU A 480 -1.76 -39.46 2.33
C LEU A 480 -0.45 -39.72 3.09
N PHE A 481 0.32 -38.67 3.34
CA PHE A 481 1.51 -38.71 4.18
C PHE A 481 1.19 -39.14 5.62
N TYR A 482 0.19 -38.53 6.27
CA TYR A 482 -0.25 -38.99 7.59
C TYR A 482 -0.81 -40.41 7.57
N LEU A 483 -1.55 -40.81 6.54
CA LEU A 483 -2.06 -42.17 6.43
C LEU A 483 -0.92 -43.19 6.28
N ARG A 484 0.11 -42.86 5.50
CA ARG A 484 1.36 -43.64 5.43
C ARG A 484 2.05 -43.74 6.79
N LEU A 485 2.05 -42.69 7.62
CA LEU A 485 2.61 -42.73 8.97
C LEU A 485 1.82 -43.66 9.91
N ILE A 486 0.48 -43.64 9.88
CA ILE A 486 -0.38 -44.62 10.60
C ILE A 486 -0.02 -46.06 10.20
N HIS A 487 0.38 -46.29 8.94
CA HIS A 487 0.77 -47.62 8.47
C HIS A 487 2.20 -48.04 8.86
N SER A 488 3.14 -47.08 8.93
CA SER A 488 4.59 -47.34 9.05
C SER A 488 5.18 -47.12 10.44
N THR A 489 4.43 -46.56 11.40
CA THR A 489 4.93 -46.18 12.72
C THR A 489 4.01 -46.68 13.85
N THR A 490 4.34 -46.33 15.10
CA THR A 490 3.50 -46.57 16.28
C THR A 490 2.28 -45.64 16.39
N LEU A 491 2.11 -44.68 15.47
CA LEU A 491 1.06 -43.68 15.54
C LEU A 491 -0.32 -44.31 15.31
N GLN A 492 -1.18 -44.18 16.32
CA GLN A 492 -2.57 -44.63 16.29
C GLN A 492 -3.54 -43.52 15.93
N ASN A 493 -3.26 -42.26 16.31
CA ASN A 493 -4.20 -41.15 16.16
C ASN A 493 -3.49 -39.87 15.67
N ILE A 494 -3.61 -39.54 14.39
CA ILE A 494 -3.13 -38.26 13.85
C ILE A 494 -4.33 -37.34 13.59
N SER A 495 -4.26 -36.08 14.01
CA SER A 495 -5.27 -35.08 13.67
C SER A 495 -4.67 -33.72 13.37
N HIS A 496 -4.91 -33.20 12.16
CA HIS A 496 -4.43 -31.90 11.69
C HIS A 496 -5.59 -30.92 11.61
N THR A 497 -5.48 -29.83 12.35
CA THR A 497 -6.48 -28.77 12.53
C THR A 497 -6.00 -27.47 11.89
N TYR A 498 -6.86 -26.86 11.08
CA TYR A 498 -6.58 -25.65 10.30
C TYR A 498 -7.28 -24.46 10.95
N LEU A 499 -6.51 -23.47 11.38
CA LEU A 499 -7.01 -22.29 12.06
C LEU A 499 -7.70 -21.33 11.08
N LEU A 500 -8.49 -20.39 11.61
CA LEU A 500 -9.19 -19.41 10.80
C LEU A 500 -8.27 -18.23 10.42
N PRO A 501 -8.04 -17.95 9.12
CA PRO A 501 -7.14 -16.87 8.69
C PRO A 501 -7.52 -15.50 9.26
N GLY A 502 -6.52 -14.71 9.64
CA GLY A 502 -6.69 -13.39 10.24
C GLY A 502 -7.24 -13.39 11.68
N HIS A 503 -7.32 -14.55 12.33
CA HIS A 503 -7.67 -14.70 13.75
C HIS A 503 -6.75 -15.65 14.52
N SER A 504 -5.87 -16.38 13.83
CA SER A 504 -4.79 -17.17 14.42
C SER A 504 -3.64 -16.28 14.88
N TYR A 505 -3.05 -16.59 16.05
CA TYR A 505 -1.72 -16.12 16.45
C TYR A 505 -0.98 -17.29 17.10
N MET A 506 -0.09 -17.91 16.32
CA MET A 506 0.60 -19.14 16.65
C MET A 506 1.91 -18.87 17.40
N ALA A 507 2.49 -19.91 17.99
CA ALA A 507 3.83 -19.81 18.56
C ALA A 507 4.91 -19.50 17.50
N CYS A 508 4.70 -19.93 16.24
CA CYS A 508 5.59 -19.68 15.12
C CYS A 508 5.70 -18.16 14.79
N ASP A 509 4.58 -17.43 14.75
CA ASP A 509 4.54 -15.97 14.55
C ASP A 509 5.48 -15.22 15.49
N ARG A 510 5.50 -15.63 16.77
CA ARG A 510 6.35 -15.03 17.80
C ARG A 510 7.83 -15.27 17.51
N ALA A 511 8.18 -16.48 17.06
CA ALA A 511 9.54 -16.85 16.75
C ALA A 511 10.03 -16.17 15.45
N PHE A 512 9.19 -16.09 14.41
CA PHE A 512 9.45 -15.26 13.22
C PHE A 512 9.63 -13.78 13.56
N GLY A 513 8.82 -13.25 14.49
CA GLY A 513 8.98 -11.89 15.02
C GLY A 513 10.33 -11.63 15.71
N HIS A 514 10.92 -12.65 16.36
CA HIS A 514 12.30 -12.57 16.88
C HIS A 514 13.34 -12.56 15.75
N ILE A 515 13.19 -13.48 14.79
CA ILE A 515 14.07 -13.63 13.62
C ILE A 515 14.12 -12.33 12.80
N GLU A 516 12.96 -11.75 12.48
CA GLU A 516 12.88 -10.46 11.79
C GLU A 516 13.51 -9.32 12.60
N LYS A 517 13.24 -9.25 13.91
CA LYS A 517 13.82 -8.22 14.78
C LYS A 517 15.35 -8.29 14.82
N TYR A 518 15.93 -9.47 14.62
CA TYR A 518 17.37 -9.66 14.44
C TYR A 518 17.83 -9.29 13.02
N ILE A 519 17.18 -9.80 11.97
CA ILE A 519 17.49 -9.50 10.56
C ILE A 519 17.45 -7.99 10.27
N ARG A 520 16.51 -7.24 10.87
CA ARG A 520 16.42 -5.77 10.74
C ARG A 520 17.61 -5.02 11.36
N ARG A 521 18.43 -5.67 12.20
CA ARG A 521 19.68 -5.13 12.75
C ARG A 521 20.91 -5.53 11.92
N VAL A 522 20.84 -6.66 11.22
CA VAL A 522 21.90 -7.14 10.32
C VAL A 522 21.77 -6.42 8.98
N VAL A 523 22.71 -5.52 8.69
CA VAL A 523 22.63 -4.63 7.51
C VAL A 523 22.58 -5.41 6.20
N ASN A 524 23.47 -6.40 6.05
CA ASN A 524 23.57 -7.27 4.88
C ASN A 524 23.63 -8.76 5.29
N ILE A 525 22.96 -9.64 4.55
CA ILE A 525 23.04 -11.10 4.66
C ILE A 525 23.33 -11.66 3.25
N TYR A 526 24.49 -12.27 3.07
CA TYR A 526 25.02 -12.60 1.75
C TYR A 526 24.72 -14.04 1.29
N ASP A 527 24.52 -14.96 2.23
CA ASP A 527 24.40 -16.39 1.98
C ASP A 527 23.40 -17.08 2.91
N LEU A 528 23.12 -18.36 2.64
CA LEU A 528 22.24 -19.21 3.46
C LEU A 528 22.76 -19.33 4.91
N LYS A 529 24.09 -19.42 5.11
CA LYS A 529 24.68 -19.55 6.45
C LYS A 529 24.47 -18.30 7.29
N GLY A 530 24.46 -17.11 6.67
CA GLY A 530 24.09 -15.85 7.32
C GLY A 530 22.64 -15.86 7.82
N TYR A 531 21.71 -16.43 7.06
CA TYR A 531 20.33 -16.61 7.50
C TYR A 531 20.20 -17.66 8.62
N VAL A 532 20.84 -18.81 8.49
CA VAL A 532 20.90 -19.85 9.54
C VAL A 532 21.47 -19.27 10.85
N ARG A 533 22.56 -18.50 10.78
CA ARG A 533 23.15 -17.81 11.92
C ARG A 533 22.21 -16.76 12.51
N ALA A 534 21.47 -16.02 11.70
CA ALA A 534 20.49 -15.04 12.18
C ALA A 534 19.32 -15.71 12.93
N ILE A 535 18.85 -16.88 12.47
CA ILE A 535 17.82 -17.68 13.14
C ILE A 535 18.36 -18.29 14.43
N GLN A 536 19.57 -18.88 14.39
CA GLN A 536 20.21 -19.44 15.58
C GLN A 536 20.50 -18.41 16.68
N LEU A 537 20.82 -17.16 16.33
CA LEU A 537 21.26 -16.12 17.27
C LEU A 537 20.22 -15.05 17.61
N CYS A 538 18.98 -15.14 17.13
CA CYS A 538 17.94 -14.15 17.46
C CYS A 538 17.42 -14.24 18.90
N THR A 539 17.69 -15.35 19.60
CA THR A 539 17.32 -15.61 21.00
C THR A 539 18.53 -16.08 21.82
N THR A 540 18.49 -15.88 23.14
CA THR A 540 19.58 -16.27 24.07
C THR A 540 19.73 -17.79 24.22
N SER A 541 18.61 -18.52 24.22
CA SER A 541 18.58 -20.00 24.23
C SER A 541 19.16 -20.62 22.95
N ARG A 542 19.23 -19.80 21.87
CA ARG A 542 19.37 -20.21 20.48
C ARG A 542 18.18 -21.05 19.98
N TYR A 543 17.98 -21.06 18.67
CA TYR A 543 17.01 -21.93 18.01
C TYR A 543 17.69 -23.08 17.30
N HIS A 544 17.03 -24.24 17.25
CA HIS A 544 17.51 -25.40 16.50
C HIS A 544 17.17 -25.20 15.02
N VAL A 545 18.16 -25.35 14.14
CA VAL A 545 18.03 -25.06 12.71
C VAL A 545 18.67 -26.18 11.90
N ILE A 546 17.86 -26.81 11.06
CA ILE A 546 18.22 -27.88 10.13
C ILE A 546 18.25 -27.27 8.72
N VAL A 547 19.34 -27.49 7.99
CA VAL A 547 19.46 -27.03 6.59
C VAL A 547 19.16 -28.21 5.67
N LEU A 548 18.21 -28.02 4.74
CA LEU A 548 17.81 -29.05 3.78
C LEU A 548 18.39 -28.77 2.38
N ARG A 549 18.65 -29.84 1.64
CA ARG A 549 19.15 -29.89 0.25
C ARG A 549 18.16 -30.60 -0.66
N ASN A 550 18.34 -30.52 -1.97
CA ASN A 550 17.53 -31.27 -2.95
C ASN A 550 17.45 -32.80 -2.68
N THR A 551 18.51 -33.37 -2.09
CA THR A 551 18.59 -34.78 -1.64
C THR A 551 17.72 -35.14 -0.44
N ASP A 552 17.20 -34.15 0.28
CA ASP A 552 16.49 -34.38 1.55
C ASP A 552 14.99 -34.61 1.40
N PHE A 553 14.41 -34.25 0.25
CA PHE A 553 12.97 -34.18 0.00
C PHE A 553 12.40 -35.45 -0.63
N LEU A 554 11.33 -35.99 -0.05
CA LEU A 554 10.70 -37.25 -0.45
C LEU A 554 9.37 -37.00 -1.16
N ASP A 555 9.17 -37.58 -2.35
CA ASP A 555 7.98 -37.36 -3.16
C ASP A 555 6.75 -38.13 -2.66
N VAL A 556 5.92 -37.44 -1.90
CA VAL A 556 4.63 -37.96 -1.40
C VAL A 556 3.53 -38.01 -2.46
N GLU A 557 3.69 -37.38 -3.62
CA GLU A 557 2.65 -37.38 -4.68
C GLU A 557 2.50 -38.75 -5.34
N VAL A 558 3.54 -39.57 -5.30
CA VAL A 558 3.50 -40.99 -5.72
C VAL A 558 2.40 -41.77 -4.99
N LEU A 559 2.04 -41.38 -3.76
CA LEU A 559 0.96 -42.00 -2.99
C LEU A 559 -0.42 -41.81 -3.64
N GLN A 560 -0.65 -40.75 -4.42
CA GLN A 560 -1.93 -40.51 -5.09
C GLN A 560 -2.27 -41.65 -6.08
N LYS A 561 -1.25 -42.23 -6.73
CA LYS A 561 -1.39 -43.37 -7.67
C LYS A 561 -1.97 -44.62 -6.98
N SER A 562 -1.83 -44.72 -5.66
CA SER A 562 -2.27 -45.87 -4.85
C SER A 562 -3.73 -45.79 -4.38
N ILE A 563 -4.42 -44.65 -4.52
CA ILE A 563 -5.79 -44.45 -4.03
C ILE A 563 -6.85 -44.36 -5.14
N THR A 564 -8.12 -44.34 -4.75
CA THR A 564 -9.21 -43.74 -5.53
C THR A 564 -9.51 -42.36 -4.96
N HIS A 565 -9.44 -41.32 -5.78
CA HIS A 565 -9.89 -39.98 -5.40
C HIS A 565 -11.43 -39.96 -5.28
N ARG A 566 -11.95 -39.93 -4.06
CA ARG A 566 -13.39 -39.80 -3.78
C ARG A 566 -13.69 -38.40 -3.26
N LYS A 567 -14.58 -37.66 -3.93
CA LYS A 567 -15.13 -36.43 -3.37
C LYS A 567 -15.93 -36.77 -2.09
N PRO A 568 -15.83 -36.00 -1.00
CA PRO A 568 -16.74 -36.14 0.13
C PRO A 568 -18.20 -35.98 -0.34
N LYS A 569 -19.13 -36.78 0.20
CA LYS A 569 -20.56 -36.58 -0.07
C LYS A 569 -21.07 -35.34 0.67
N PRO A 570 -22.10 -34.64 0.17
CA PRO A 570 -22.80 -33.62 0.94
C PRO A 570 -23.30 -34.19 2.29
N PRO A 571 -23.32 -33.40 3.38
CA PRO A 571 -23.00 -31.98 3.48
C PRO A 571 -21.48 -31.68 3.67
N TYR A 572 -20.60 -32.65 3.42
CA TYR A 572 -19.16 -32.50 3.68
C TYR A 572 -18.42 -31.90 2.47
N SER A 573 -17.43 -31.04 2.72
CA SER A 573 -16.50 -30.53 1.69
C SER A 573 -15.08 -30.44 2.28
N PHE A 574 -14.08 -30.81 1.47
CA PHE A 574 -12.68 -30.76 1.85
C PHE A 574 -12.24 -29.30 2.13
N GLN A 575 -12.66 -28.36 1.30
CA GLN A 575 -12.39 -26.92 1.47
C GLN A 575 -13.01 -26.37 2.77
N ASN A 576 -14.20 -26.85 3.16
CA ASN A 576 -14.91 -26.38 4.36
C ASN A 576 -14.52 -27.09 5.67
N ALA A 577 -13.75 -28.18 5.62
CA ALA A 577 -13.23 -28.87 6.79
C ALA A 577 -12.34 -27.97 7.69
N ARG A 578 -12.31 -28.22 9.00
CA ARG A 578 -11.41 -27.55 9.96
C ARG A 578 -10.48 -28.49 10.70
N SER A 579 -10.79 -29.78 10.75
CA SER A 579 -9.80 -30.79 11.12
C SER A 579 -10.01 -32.06 10.29
N PHE A 580 -8.93 -32.78 10.02
CA PHE A 580 -8.97 -34.15 9.52
C PHE A 580 -8.38 -35.08 10.57
N LYS A 581 -9.02 -36.24 10.79
CA LYS A 581 -8.54 -37.27 11.72
C LYS A 581 -8.23 -38.57 10.98
N LEU A 582 -7.11 -39.18 11.32
CA LEU A 582 -6.64 -40.46 10.80
C LEU A 582 -6.38 -41.38 11.99
N LEU A 583 -6.93 -42.59 11.93
CA LEU A 583 -6.96 -43.54 13.05
C LEU A 583 -6.46 -44.91 12.57
N SER A 584 -5.66 -45.61 13.38
CA SER A 584 -5.23 -47.00 13.11
C SER A 584 -6.39 -48.01 13.03
N LYS A 585 -7.59 -47.62 13.48
CA LYS A 585 -8.83 -48.37 13.33
C LYS A 585 -9.55 -48.14 11.99
N PHE A 586 -9.04 -47.25 11.12
CA PHE A 586 -9.61 -46.89 9.81
C PHE A 586 -8.50 -46.56 8.80
N CYS A 587 -7.63 -47.54 8.55
CA CYS A 587 -6.47 -47.38 7.66
C CYS A 587 -6.84 -47.24 6.16
N GLU A 588 -8.10 -47.46 5.77
CA GLU A 588 -8.53 -47.28 4.39
C GLU A 588 -8.89 -45.82 4.02
N GLY A 589 -8.73 -44.84 4.92
CA GLY A 589 -9.18 -43.46 4.69
C GLY A 589 -8.92 -42.47 5.83
N TYR A 590 -9.77 -41.44 5.91
CA TYR A 590 -9.74 -40.40 6.94
C TYR A 590 -11.14 -39.89 7.31
N PHE A 591 -11.26 -39.19 8.44
CA PHE A 591 -12.48 -38.53 8.90
C PHE A 591 -12.41 -37.02 8.74
N ILE A 592 -13.56 -36.39 8.51
CA ILE A 592 -13.72 -34.93 8.35
C ILE A 592 -14.44 -34.34 9.56
N CYS A 593 -13.85 -33.28 10.14
CA CYS A 593 -14.50 -32.43 11.15
C CYS A 593 -14.72 -31.02 10.55
N ARG A 594 -15.92 -30.45 10.73
CA ARG A 594 -16.29 -29.10 10.24
C ARG A 594 -15.89 -28.00 11.23
N ASP A 595 -15.59 -28.37 12.47
CA ASP A 595 -15.38 -27.47 13.60
C ASP A 595 -14.14 -27.88 14.44
N TYR A 596 -14.02 -27.31 15.65
CA TYR A 596 -12.90 -27.53 16.58
C TYR A 596 -13.22 -28.44 17.77
N THR A 597 -14.46 -28.96 17.92
CA THR A 597 -14.74 -30.03 18.91
C THR A 597 -14.06 -31.34 18.50
N GLY A 598 -13.84 -31.53 17.19
CA GLY A 598 -13.29 -32.76 16.64
C GLY A 598 -14.32 -33.89 16.55
N GLN A 599 -15.62 -33.61 16.64
CA GLN A 599 -16.63 -34.59 16.25
C GLN A 599 -16.47 -34.88 14.74
N ALA A 600 -16.41 -36.16 14.38
CA ALA A 600 -16.36 -36.55 12.96
C ALA A 600 -17.75 -36.39 12.36
N LEU A 601 -17.87 -35.56 11.32
CA LEU A 601 -19.12 -35.44 10.55
C LEU A 601 -19.30 -36.60 9.57
N GLY A 602 -18.19 -37.17 9.08
CA GLY A 602 -18.21 -38.30 8.15
C GLY A 602 -16.80 -38.81 7.83
N SER A 603 -16.72 -39.94 7.12
CA SER A 603 -15.48 -40.56 6.66
C SER A 603 -15.36 -40.54 5.13
N VAL A 604 -14.12 -40.51 4.64
CA VAL A 604 -13.76 -40.62 3.22
C VAL A 604 -12.82 -41.80 3.05
N ARG A 605 -13.25 -42.79 2.26
CA ARG A 605 -12.48 -43.99 1.94
C ARG A 605 -11.61 -43.77 0.71
N LEU A 606 -10.32 -44.05 0.82
CA LEU A 606 -9.31 -43.88 -0.23
C LEU A 606 -8.87 -45.20 -0.88
N MET A 607 -8.99 -46.33 -0.18
CA MET A 607 -8.79 -47.67 -0.74
C MET A 607 -9.63 -47.89 -2.01
N LYS A 608 -9.07 -48.59 -3.00
CA LYS A 608 -9.73 -48.93 -4.28
C LYS A 608 -10.82 -49.99 -4.07
N GLY A 609 -11.93 -49.91 -4.82
CA GLY A 609 -13.06 -50.86 -4.75
C GLY A 609 -13.99 -50.72 -3.54
N GLN A 610 -14.73 -51.79 -3.21
CA GLN A 610 -15.70 -51.82 -2.09
C GLN A 610 -15.44 -52.93 -1.04
N ALA A 611 -14.65 -53.96 -1.35
CA ALA A 611 -14.34 -55.08 -0.45
C ALA A 611 -13.88 -54.63 0.96
N ARG A 612 -14.02 -55.48 1.99
CA ARG A 612 -13.55 -55.16 3.36
C ARG A 612 -12.06 -54.83 3.37
N TYR A 613 -11.64 -53.89 4.21
CA TYR A 613 -10.21 -53.54 4.33
C TYR A 613 -9.40 -54.74 4.84
N THR A 614 -8.26 -54.98 4.19
CA THR A 614 -7.17 -55.80 4.73
C THR A 614 -5.85 -55.10 4.36
N ARG A 615 -4.85 -55.19 5.24
CA ARG A 615 -3.55 -54.53 5.01
C ARG A 615 -2.89 -54.96 3.70
N ARG A 616 -3.07 -56.23 3.27
CA ARG A 616 -2.56 -56.74 1.98
C ARG A 616 -3.18 -56.06 0.75
N MET A 617 -4.39 -55.50 0.85
CA MET A 617 -5.08 -54.82 -0.26
C MET A 617 -4.83 -53.31 -0.30
N PHE A 618 -4.38 -52.71 0.80
CA PHE A 618 -4.11 -51.28 0.88
C PHE A 618 -3.07 -50.98 1.96
N ASP A 619 -1.81 -50.83 1.55
CA ASP A 619 -0.74 -50.40 2.45
C ASP A 619 0.15 -49.32 1.82
N LEU A 620 0.01 -48.07 2.28
CA LEU A 620 0.85 -46.96 1.83
C LEU A 620 2.29 -47.02 2.37
N SER A 621 2.58 -47.80 3.42
CA SER A 621 3.94 -47.95 3.94
C SER A 621 4.84 -48.75 2.99
N ALA A 622 4.27 -49.68 2.23
CA ALA A 622 4.97 -50.45 1.19
C ALA A 622 5.32 -49.59 -0.05
N VAL A 623 4.72 -48.42 -0.21
CA VAL A 623 5.07 -47.49 -1.29
C VAL A 623 6.39 -46.80 -0.95
N GLN A 624 7.38 -46.96 -1.83
CA GLN A 624 8.64 -46.24 -1.78
C GLN A 624 8.41 -44.78 -2.16
N LEU A 625 9.02 -43.86 -1.42
CA LEU A 625 9.02 -42.43 -1.72
C LEU A 625 10.36 -42.08 -2.37
N PRO A 626 10.43 -41.77 -3.68
CA PRO A 626 11.67 -41.36 -4.33
C PRO A 626 12.05 -39.93 -3.91
N GLN A 627 13.27 -39.52 -4.23
CA GLN A 627 13.73 -38.14 -4.04
C GLN A 627 12.97 -37.19 -4.98
N LYS A 628 12.32 -36.13 -4.45
CA LYS A 628 11.51 -35.19 -5.26
C LYS A 628 12.35 -34.38 -6.25
N TYR A 629 13.58 -34.04 -5.87
CA TYR A 629 14.48 -33.20 -6.66
C TYR A 629 15.81 -33.92 -6.92
N PRO A 630 15.88 -34.90 -7.85
CA PRO A 630 17.11 -35.62 -8.19
C PRO A 630 18.24 -34.68 -8.64
N LYS A 631 17.91 -33.77 -9.56
CA LYS A 631 18.70 -32.57 -9.90
C LYS A 631 18.25 -31.40 -9.00
N ILE A 632 19.05 -30.34 -8.94
CA ILE A 632 18.62 -29.04 -8.38
C ILE A 632 17.58 -28.37 -9.30
N ARG A 633 16.74 -27.48 -8.76
CA ARG A 633 15.74 -26.73 -9.55
C ARG A 633 16.41 -25.66 -10.41
N ARG A 634 15.92 -25.49 -11.65
CA ARG A 634 16.37 -24.45 -12.59
C ARG A 634 15.82 -23.08 -12.18
N LEU A 635 16.67 -22.05 -12.22
CA LEU A 635 16.32 -20.68 -11.87
C LEU A 635 16.04 -19.87 -13.14
N GLN A 636 14.90 -19.19 -13.16
CA GLN A 636 14.46 -18.32 -14.26
C GLN A 636 15.59 -17.43 -14.83
N PRO A 637 15.83 -17.37 -16.16
CA PRO A 637 17.01 -16.69 -16.74
C PRO A 637 17.17 -15.22 -16.33
N GLY A 638 16.05 -14.47 -16.27
CA GLY A 638 16.03 -13.09 -15.77
C GLY A 638 16.26 -12.93 -14.25
N LYS A 639 16.31 -14.04 -13.50
CA LYS A 639 16.85 -14.10 -12.13
C LYS A 639 18.36 -14.36 -12.17
N MET A 640 18.81 -15.34 -12.96
CA MET A 640 20.23 -15.66 -13.13
C MET A 640 21.10 -14.45 -13.52
N GLN A 641 20.70 -13.68 -14.54
CA GLN A 641 21.39 -12.44 -14.93
C GLN A 641 21.48 -11.42 -13.77
N HIS A 642 20.45 -11.35 -12.93
CA HIS A 642 20.41 -10.47 -11.77
C HIS A 642 21.25 -10.99 -10.59
N LEU A 643 21.40 -12.30 -10.42
CA LEU A 643 22.31 -12.88 -9.43
C LEU A 643 23.77 -12.58 -9.80
N GLN A 644 24.14 -12.70 -11.08
CA GLN A 644 25.48 -12.32 -11.57
C GLN A 644 25.77 -10.84 -11.27
N GLN A 645 24.85 -9.93 -11.62
CA GLN A 645 24.95 -8.49 -11.35
C GLN A 645 24.87 -8.11 -9.85
N LEU A 646 24.53 -9.05 -8.97
CA LEU A 646 24.54 -8.81 -7.52
C LEU A 646 25.90 -9.12 -6.89
N LEU A 647 26.78 -9.90 -7.55
CA LEU A 647 28.13 -10.21 -7.06
C LEU A 647 28.97 -8.94 -6.82
N ASP A 648 28.85 -7.94 -7.70
CA ASP A 648 29.56 -6.65 -7.62
C ASP A 648 29.31 -5.89 -6.30
N PHE A 649 28.20 -6.21 -5.61
CA PHE A 649 27.79 -5.61 -4.35
C PHE A 649 28.01 -6.53 -3.13
N ILE A 650 28.68 -7.67 -3.32
CA ILE A 650 29.05 -8.64 -2.29
C ILE A 650 30.58 -8.63 -2.14
N PRO A 651 31.14 -8.43 -0.93
CA PRO A 651 32.58 -8.56 -0.70
C PRO A 651 33.10 -9.95 -1.10
N ASN A 652 34.27 -10.03 -1.76
CA ASN A 652 34.79 -11.26 -2.37
C ASN A 652 34.76 -12.49 -1.46
N VAL A 653 35.03 -12.32 -0.16
CA VAL A 653 34.98 -13.38 0.88
C VAL A 653 33.60 -14.05 0.99
N ASN A 654 32.52 -13.32 0.67
CA ASN A 654 31.13 -13.74 0.81
C ASN A 654 30.47 -14.11 -0.53
N GLN A 655 31.14 -13.88 -1.66
CA GLN A 655 30.66 -14.28 -2.99
C GLN A 655 30.56 -15.80 -3.25
N PRO A 656 31.37 -16.70 -2.65
CA PRO A 656 31.43 -18.11 -3.06
C PRO A 656 30.10 -18.87 -3.05
N TYR A 657 29.17 -18.51 -2.15
CA TYR A 657 27.82 -19.10 -2.13
C TYR A 657 27.04 -18.79 -3.42
N LEU A 658 27.03 -17.53 -3.84
CA LEU A 658 26.28 -17.10 -5.01
C LEU A 658 26.99 -17.51 -6.32
N GLN A 659 28.32 -17.49 -6.34
CA GLN A 659 29.12 -18.04 -7.43
C GLN A 659 28.88 -19.55 -7.62
N PHE A 660 28.78 -20.32 -6.53
CA PHE A 660 28.44 -21.75 -6.58
C PHE A 660 27.06 -22.01 -7.20
N ILE A 661 26.04 -21.25 -6.78
CA ILE A 661 24.69 -21.31 -7.36
C ILE A 661 24.74 -21.00 -8.87
N ILE A 662 25.37 -19.89 -9.25
CA ILE A 662 25.42 -19.46 -10.66
C ILE A 662 26.11 -20.50 -11.53
N ARG A 663 27.28 -21.00 -11.08
CA ARG A 663 28.00 -22.09 -11.75
C ARG A 663 27.14 -23.34 -11.88
N LYS A 664 26.43 -23.74 -10.82
CA LYS A 664 25.60 -24.96 -10.82
C LYS A 664 24.40 -24.87 -11.76
N GLN A 665 23.88 -23.66 -12.00
CA GLN A 665 22.82 -23.43 -12.98
C GLN A 665 23.37 -23.43 -14.42
N GLN A 666 24.55 -22.82 -14.65
CA GLN A 666 25.25 -22.90 -15.94
C GLN A 666 25.65 -24.35 -16.30
N GLU A 667 26.03 -25.17 -15.31
CA GLU A 667 26.27 -26.60 -15.51
C GLU A 667 24.99 -27.35 -15.91
N LEU A 668 23.78 -26.94 -15.46
CA LEU A 668 22.52 -27.50 -15.95
C LEU A 668 22.21 -27.05 -17.38
N ASP A 669 22.29 -25.74 -17.66
CA ASP A 669 22.00 -25.17 -18.98
C ASP A 669 22.82 -25.87 -20.08
N ASN A 670 24.11 -26.13 -19.82
CA ASN A 670 25.03 -26.83 -20.73
C ASN A 670 24.77 -28.34 -20.87
N THR A 671 23.89 -28.95 -20.07
CA THR A 671 23.58 -30.39 -20.11
C THR A 671 22.25 -30.68 -20.82
N GLU A 672 21.48 -29.64 -21.20
CA GLU A 672 20.13 -29.76 -21.77
C GLU A 672 20.06 -29.38 -23.27
N GLU A 673 21.20 -29.09 -23.91
CA GLU A 673 21.28 -28.99 -25.39
C GLU A 673 21.22 -30.36 -26.12
N ASP A 674 21.31 -31.46 -25.37
CA ASP A 674 21.35 -32.85 -25.88
C ASP A 674 20.06 -33.67 -25.61
N ASP A 675 19.10 -33.16 -24.82
CA ASP A 675 17.85 -33.88 -24.48
C ASP A 675 16.67 -32.90 -24.25
N SER A 676 15.75 -32.83 -25.22
CA SER A 676 14.78 -31.72 -25.34
C SER A 676 13.34 -32.11 -25.00
N THR A 677 12.98 -32.03 -23.72
CA THR A 677 11.57 -31.95 -23.27
C THR A 677 11.39 -30.85 -22.22
N GLN A 678 10.50 -29.90 -22.49
CA GLN A 678 10.23 -28.75 -21.61
C GLN A 678 9.05 -29.04 -20.66
N ASP A 679 9.30 -29.10 -19.35
CA ASP A 679 8.26 -28.96 -18.33
C ASP A 679 8.23 -27.51 -17.83
N GLU A 680 7.30 -26.70 -18.34
CA GLU A 680 7.10 -25.31 -17.90
C GLU A 680 6.16 -25.23 -16.69
N ASP A 681 6.67 -25.61 -15.51
CA ASP A 681 6.02 -25.35 -14.21
C ASP A 681 5.97 -23.82 -13.94
N GLU A 682 4.93 -23.14 -14.42
CA GLU A 682 4.72 -21.72 -14.18
C GLU A 682 4.28 -21.48 -12.73
N ASP A 683 5.09 -20.75 -11.95
CA ASP A 683 4.89 -20.47 -10.50
C ASP A 683 3.79 -19.38 -10.30
N HIS A 684 2.66 -19.56 -10.98
CA HIS A 684 1.48 -18.71 -10.96
C HIS A 684 0.50 -19.19 -9.89
N LEU A 685 0.55 -18.54 -8.71
CA LEU A 685 -0.52 -18.66 -7.71
C LEU A 685 -1.76 -17.91 -8.20
N GLU A 686 -2.49 -18.55 -9.11
CA GLU A 686 -3.86 -18.13 -9.42
C GLU A 686 -4.74 -18.27 -8.18
N TYR A 687 -5.47 -17.19 -7.89
CA TYR A 687 -6.62 -17.24 -7.00
C TYR A 687 -7.79 -17.64 -7.90
N ASP A 688 -8.21 -18.90 -7.87
CA ASP A 688 -9.41 -19.38 -8.57
C ASP A 688 -10.56 -18.38 -8.31
N SER A 689 -10.94 -17.64 -9.36
CA SER A 689 -12.00 -16.63 -9.28
C SER A 689 -13.36 -17.17 -9.69
N ASP A 690 -13.50 -18.50 -9.70
CA ASP A 690 -14.76 -19.22 -9.93
C ASP A 690 -15.62 -19.21 -8.66
N SER A 691 -15.92 -18.00 -8.18
CA SER A 691 -17.14 -17.74 -7.44
C SER A 691 -18.24 -17.45 -8.47
N GLU A 692 -18.85 -18.51 -9.01
CA GLU A 692 -20.14 -18.37 -9.67
C GLU A 692 -21.16 -17.83 -8.65
N ASP A 693 -21.87 -16.77 -9.03
CA ASP A 693 -22.81 -16.07 -8.15
C ASP A 693 -24.08 -16.91 -7.92
N ILE A 694 -24.05 -17.79 -6.91
CA ILE A 694 -25.28 -18.40 -6.38
C ILE A 694 -26.01 -17.34 -5.55
N VAL A 695 -27.06 -16.78 -6.14
CA VAL A 695 -28.05 -15.96 -5.46
C VAL A 695 -28.98 -16.88 -4.68
N ASP A 696 -28.71 -17.08 -3.39
CA ASP A 696 -29.66 -17.71 -2.46
C ASP A 696 -30.84 -16.76 -2.22
N ASP A 697 -31.91 -16.96 -2.99
CA ASP A 697 -33.19 -16.26 -2.84
C ASP A 697 -33.93 -16.77 -1.57
N PRO A 698 -34.22 -15.91 -0.57
CA PRO A 698 -34.73 -16.36 0.73
C PRO A 698 -36.24 -16.67 0.68
N GLN A 699 -36.60 -17.86 0.22
CA GLN A 699 -37.98 -18.34 0.36
C GLN A 699 -38.37 -18.50 1.84
N PRO A 700 -39.47 -17.89 2.31
CA PRO A 700 -39.88 -17.96 3.70
C PRO A 700 -40.48 -19.33 4.03
N LEU A 701 -40.06 -19.91 5.16
CA LEU A 701 -40.73 -21.07 5.75
C LEU A 701 -42.13 -20.66 6.22
N GLN A 702 -43.16 -21.12 5.51
CA GLN A 702 -44.53 -21.00 5.98
C GLN A 702 -44.78 -21.99 7.13
N TYR A 703 -45.19 -21.47 8.28
CA TYR A 703 -45.88 -22.26 9.29
C TYR A 703 -47.31 -22.51 8.79
N GLU A 704 -47.71 -23.78 8.65
CA GLU A 704 -49.12 -24.14 8.60
C GLU A 704 -49.58 -24.54 10.00
N ASP A 705 -50.42 -23.70 10.61
CA ASP A 705 -51.28 -24.12 11.71
C ASP A 705 -52.33 -25.09 11.18
N ASN A 706 -52.42 -26.28 11.77
CA ASN A 706 -53.54 -27.20 11.55
C ASN A 706 -53.97 -27.79 12.90
N SER A 707 -54.89 -27.10 13.57
CA SER A 707 -55.52 -27.53 14.81
C SER A 707 -56.75 -28.40 14.52
N VAL A 708 -56.68 -29.72 14.80
CA VAL A 708 -57.85 -30.61 14.84
C VAL A 708 -57.77 -31.52 16.07
N SER A 709 -58.91 -31.58 16.76
CA SER A 709 -59.37 -32.37 17.92
C SER A 709 -58.48 -33.39 18.63
N GLU A 710 -58.71 -33.44 19.94
CA GLU A 710 -58.57 -34.62 20.82
C GLU A 710 -59.22 -35.88 20.20
N ASP A 711 -58.68 -37.07 20.49
CA ASP A 711 -59.42 -38.12 21.23
C ASP A 711 -58.52 -39.33 21.63
N GLU A 712 -59.12 -40.20 22.44
CA GLU A 712 -58.61 -41.22 23.38
C GLU A 712 -57.62 -42.32 22.90
N SER A 713 -57.00 -42.98 23.91
CA SER A 713 -56.47 -44.37 23.96
C SER A 713 -55.44 -44.85 22.92
N ASP A 714 -54.47 -45.74 23.23
CA ASP A 714 -54.45 -46.82 24.23
C ASP A 714 -53.02 -47.16 24.73
N ASP A 715 -52.92 -48.00 25.77
CA ASP A 715 -51.67 -48.64 26.20
C ASP A 715 -51.15 -49.66 25.15
N LEU A 716 -49.82 -49.89 25.08
CA LEU A 716 -49.20 -51.18 25.46
C LEU A 716 -47.70 -51.33 25.09
N HIS A 717 -46.97 -51.82 26.10
CA HIS A 717 -45.80 -52.72 26.09
C HIS A 717 -44.50 -52.49 25.28
N LEU A 718 -43.43 -52.74 26.04
CA LEU A 718 -42.09 -53.14 25.62
C LEU A 718 -42.10 -54.29 24.59
N THR A 719 -41.04 -54.36 23.79
CA THR A 719 -40.31 -55.62 23.59
C THR A 719 -38.81 -55.35 23.42
N GLN A 720 -37.98 -56.37 23.61
CA GLN A 720 -36.51 -56.28 23.55
C GLN A 720 -35.99 -56.82 22.22
N GLU A 721 -34.88 -56.26 21.73
CA GLU A 721 -33.68 -56.99 21.29
C GLU A 721 -32.46 -56.05 21.29
#